data_AF-A0A9C7V5N0-F1
#
_entry.id   AF-A0A9C7V5N0-F1
#
_cell.length_a   1.000
_cell.length_b   1.000
_cell.length_c   1.000
_cell.angle_alpha   90.00
_cell.angle_beta   90.00
_cell.angle_gamma   90.00
#
_symmetry.space_group_name_H-M   'P 1'
#
loop_
_entity.id
_entity.type
_entity.pdbx_description
1 polymer ?
#
loop_
_entity_poly.entity_id
_entity_poly.type
_entity_poly.pdbx_seq_one_letter_code
_entity_poly.pdbx_strand_id
1 'polypeptide(L)'
;MASAAYRAGLPLGGGLPLQILVTECDTLPEFLMAQSRLAAPLPVLSFVPGDNTRVLGAINQQMKALFALPEEGLFERLETLSDRQARRHAYVFPADWGDLTQKLQETLTLTLAPQPGQCQCGLQSLRFCAGRDKAMASQTLQQAMIAAWPNGKVRRWARRCAAIWHLSPGALWGVLLLAAIGGVTAYFQSERQRLEGITDYLTVLEQQGGNATTVGPGDGLTERLNSARALRDLSSGQNMSAIGALAGDAQRLYRRLLTDGLLPDSRRRLEQALMAAKTDDQATLLLGHYLTLNGGAPMTQVEQTVAWISELWRRDPLSSLGVAQRRQLTGHLNTLLSAPRFEGAQLNQALIRQARERLAQKPQSERLLGRLLSAVAVQPVATSALASDIDLFFQRADGLAVTSKLAGHYSREGYRQLRDQLTRALSLALAYDDWLMGDAPGQVSPALTEAVLQAYFTDYVDHWNAFLAELSFVLPAAEDRGNWMQRLAQPDSALFRLLAKVTQETQPMRATDDEATGVNPVSQHFSALQLALTQGMFVERLRTALLISMRNLQGTGLQEPQPDLLAESIAEAPQALQPLLQGLLVANRTGMQQQRQMMLNRLWRTSVAASCRTELTGRYPFEPQAESEVSLANFNRIFAPEGELDGFLALTSEEIPANAWFTRSQQLQRFFFPGGNKQAAFSLNVHPRHMHPDIDSFMLTDGVQTLRYAHGPILPVEFRWPAHTAKSGLRAQVVLHNGETRHVSITGQWAWLRLFDQAIEPNDAGGKAITLDFSGYPVTLALLPPEGQTPNELLRDLGCPEEIFFNIADHSVGH
;
A
#
# COMPACT_ATOMS: atom_id res chain seq x y z
N MET A 1 12.47 -9.61 58.54
CA MET A 1 12.03 -8.80 59.71
C MET A 1 10.51 -8.82 59.94
N ALA A 2 9.66 -9.18 58.97
CA ALA A 2 8.20 -9.16 59.12
C ALA A 2 7.63 -10.27 60.06
N SER A 3 8.28 -11.43 60.20
CA SER A 3 7.73 -12.52 61.04
C SER A 3 7.95 -12.34 62.55
N ALA A 4 8.86 -11.45 62.97
CA ALA A 4 9.14 -11.18 64.38
C ALA A 4 8.17 -10.17 65.03
N ALA A 5 7.51 -9.33 64.24
CA ALA A 5 6.59 -8.29 64.74
C ALA A 5 5.18 -8.83 65.04
N TYR A 6 4.77 -9.93 64.40
CA TYR A 6 3.45 -10.55 64.58
C TYR A 6 3.26 -11.14 65.98
N ARG A 7 4.33 -11.58 66.65
CA ARG A 7 4.26 -12.22 67.99
C ARG A 7 4.14 -11.23 69.16
N ALA A 8 4.19 -9.91 68.94
CA ALA A 8 4.39 -8.93 70.02
C ALA A 8 3.18 -8.04 70.38
N GLY A 9 1.99 -8.27 69.80
CA GLY A 9 0.75 -7.59 70.25
C GLY A 9 0.80 -6.05 70.22
N LEU A 10 1.58 -5.45 69.31
CA LEU A 10 1.58 -4.01 69.10
C LEU A 10 0.36 -3.61 68.25
N PRO A 11 -0.34 -2.50 68.54
CA PRO A 11 -1.37 -1.98 67.64
C PRO A 11 -0.72 -1.60 66.31
N LEU A 12 -0.87 -2.46 65.31
CA LEU A 12 -0.40 -2.29 63.93
C LEU A 12 -1.39 -1.40 63.16
N GLY A 13 -1.53 -0.15 63.61
CA GLY A 13 -2.29 0.90 62.90
C GLY A 13 -1.46 1.71 61.90
N GLY A 14 -0.25 1.25 61.55
CA GLY A 14 0.61 1.91 60.57
C GLY A 14 1.55 0.88 59.98
N GLY A 15 1.33 0.55 58.71
CA GLY A 15 2.00 -0.53 58.01
C GLY A 15 3.53 -0.49 58.01
N LEU A 16 4.16 -1.58 57.57
CA LEU A 16 5.62 -1.62 57.34
C LEU A 16 5.99 -0.47 56.39
N PRO A 17 6.88 0.47 56.80
CA PRO A 17 7.25 1.59 55.95
C PRO A 17 8.01 1.09 54.73
N LEU A 18 7.45 1.35 53.54
CA LEU A 18 8.02 0.93 52.27
C LEU A 18 8.56 2.15 51.52
N GLN A 19 9.85 2.11 51.19
CA GLN A 19 10.48 3.09 50.32
C GLN A 19 10.83 2.39 49.01
N ILE A 20 10.43 2.98 47.88
CA ILE A 20 10.60 2.38 46.57
C ILE A 20 11.58 3.21 45.76
N LEU A 21 12.58 2.52 45.22
CA LEU A 21 13.59 3.07 44.33
C LEU A 21 13.30 2.59 42.91
N VAL A 22 13.06 3.55 42.01
CA VAL A 22 12.94 3.29 40.58
C VAL A 22 14.32 3.58 39.97
N THR A 23 15.02 2.52 39.61
CA THR A 23 16.35 2.60 38.98
C THR A 23 16.24 2.63 37.47
N GLU A 24 17.33 2.99 36.80
CA GLU A 24 17.42 2.97 35.33
C GLU A 24 16.43 3.94 34.66
N CYS A 25 16.05 5.03 35.34
CA CYS A 25 15.17 6.03 34.75
C CYS A 25 15.82 6.73 33.54
N ASP A 26 17.14 6.67 33.40
CA ASP A 26 17.89 7.10 32.23
C ASP A 26 17.67 6.25 30.97
N THR A 27 17.04 5.07 31.08
CA THR A 27 16.60 4.31 29.90
C THR A 27 15.36 4.91 29.26
N LEU A 28 14.63 5.79 29.97
CA LEU A 28 13.58 6.58 29.36
C LEU A 28 14.24 7.64 28.48
N PRO A 29 13.86 7.71 27.19
CA PRO A 29 14.33 8.76 26.31
C PRO A 29 14.16 10.12 26.99
N GLU A 30 15.21 10.94 26.97
CA GLU A 30 15.18 12.34 27.45
C GLU A 30 15.04 12.56 28.97
N PHE A 31 15.00 11.52 29.80
CA PHE A 31 14.92 11.67 31.27
C PHE A 31 16.08 12.48 31.87
N LEU A 32 17.31 12.23 31.41
CA LEU A 32 18.51 12.95 31.88
C LEU A 32 18.49 14.44 31.52
N MET A 33 17.91 14.78 30.37
CA MET A 33 17.77 16.16 29.89
C MET A 33 16.63 16.90 30.59
N ALA A 34 15.54 16.20 30.96
CA ALA A 34 14.50 16.76 31.81
C ALA A 34 15.00 16.97 33.25
N GLN A 35 15.79 16.03 33.77
CA GLN A 35 16.41 16.11 35.09
C GLN A 35 17.37 17.29 35.22
N SER A 36 18.18 17.58 34.21
CA SER A 36 19.17 18.68 34.25
C SER A 36 18.55 20.07 34.40
N ARG A 37 17.24 20.20 34.14
CA ARG A 37 16.46 21.44 34.33
C ARG A 37 15.93 21.63 35.75
N LEU A 38 16.00 20.60 36.59
CA LEU A 38 15.66 20.66 38.01
C LEU A 38 16.92 20.97 38.83
N ALA A 39 16.77 21.73 39.92
CA ALA A 39 17.87 21.91 40.89
C ALA A 39 18.16 20.55 41.56
N ALA A 40 19.39 20.05 41.45
CA ALA A 40 19.79 18.78 42.04
C ALA A 40 19.73 18.84 43.58
N PRO A 41 19.31 17.75 44.27
CA PRO A 41 18.93 16.42 43.75
C PRO A 41 17.43 16.27 43.37
N LEU A 42 17.12 15.24 42.55
CA LEU A 42 15.74 14.86 42.15
C LEU A 42 14.78 14.87 43.37
N PRO A 43 13.58 15.47 43.26
CA PRO A 43 12.66 15.55 44.38
C PRO A 43 12.15 14.16 44.80
N VAL A 44 12.15 13.90 46.11
CA VAL A 44 11.59 12.68 46.68
C VAL A 44 10.09 12.87 46.88
N LEU A 45 9.28 12.05 46.22
CA LEU A 45 7.86 12.02 46.53
C LEU A 45 7.69 11.36 47.89
N SER A 46 7.32 12.16 48.89
CA SER A 46 7.15 11.71 50.27
C SER A 46 5.66 11.67 50.60
N PHE A 47 5.22 10.55 51.15
CA PHE A 47 3.83 10.30 51.49
C PHE A 47 3.66 10.21 53.00
N VAL A 48 2.57 10.76 53.52
CA VAL A 48 2.22 10.60 54.94
C VAL A 48 1.82 9.13 55.16
N PRO A 49 2.43 8.40 56.12
CA PRO A 49 2.05 7.02 56.40
C PRO A 49 0.57 6.95 56.79
N GLY A 50 -0.24 6.23 56.02
CA GLY A 50 -1.69 6.21 56.18
C GLY A 50 -2.39 5.29 55.19
N ASP A 51 -3.65 5.60 54.86
CA ASP A 51 -4.47 4.79 53.97
C ASP A 51 -3.89 4.70 52.54
N ASN A 52 -3.43 3.50 52.17
CA ASN A 52 -2.81 3.25 50.86
C ASN A 52 -3.76 3.63 49.71
N THR A 53 -5.08 3.56 49.87
CA THR A 53 -6.02 3.99 48.82
C THR A 53 -5.89 5.48 48.48
N ARG A 54 -5.64 6.34 49.47
CA ARG A 54 -5.40 7.78 49.25
C ARG A 54 -4.01 8.04 48.69
N VAL A 55 -3.00 7.35 49.20
CA VAL A 55 -1.61 7.49 48.75
C VAL A 55 -1.49 7.09 47.28
N LEU A 56 -2.02 5.93 46.91
CA LEU A 56 -1.98 5.40 45.53
C LEU A 56 -2.79 6.26 44.55
N GLY A 57 -3.90 6.86 44.99
CA GLY A 57 -4.68 7.81 44.18
C GLY A 57 -3.95 9.12 43.88
N ALA A 58 -3.02 9.54 44.74
CA ALA A 58 -2.28 10.80 44.60
C ALA A 58 -0.96 10.66 43.78
N ILE A 59 -0.48 9.44 43.52
CA ILE A 59 0.80 9.19 42.85
C ILE A 59 0.84 9.82 41.46
N ASN A 60 -0.22 9.67 40.67
CA ASN A 60 -0.28 10.17 39.30
C ASN A 60 -0.16 11.70 39.25
N GLN A 61 -0.90 12.39 40.11
CA GLN A 61 -0.87 13.85 40.20
C GLN A 61 0.50 14.36 40.66
N GLN A 62 1.11 13.71 41.66
CA GLN A 62 2.43 14.11 42.15
C GLN A 62 3.56 13.80 41.16
N MET A 63 3.47 12.70 40.41
CA MET A 63 4.45 12.37 39.37
C MET A 63 4.36 13.29 38.15
N LYS A 64 3.16 13.72 37.76
CA LYS A 64 2.98 14.74 36.71
C LYS A 64 3.54 16.11 37.14
N ALA A 65 3.45 16.43 38.43
CA ALA A 65 3.97 17.69 38.98
C ALA A 65 5.51 17.77 39.04
N LEU A 66 6.23 16.63 39.10
CA LEU A 66 7.69 16.59 39.29
C LEU A 66 8.50 17.37 38.23
N PHE A 67 8.04 17.36 36.98
CA PHE A 67 8.72 18.04 35.87
C PHE A 67 7.97 19.30 35.38
N ALA A 68 6.95 19.75 36.12
CA ALA A 68 6.10 20.87 35.76
C ALA A 68 5.67 20.82 34.28
N LEU A 69 5.03 19.72 33.87
CA LEU A 69 4.57 19.49 32.50
C LEU A 69 3.05 19.76 32.39
N PRO A 70 2.58 21.01 32.33
CA PRO A 70 1.24 21.26 31.81
C PRO A 70 1.27 21.03 30.29
N GLU A 71 0.26 20.36 29.75
CA GLU A 71 0.04 20.27 28.29
C GLU A 71 -0.28 21.65 27.70
N GLU A 72 -0.81 22.57 28.51
CA GLU A 72 -1.02 23.97 28.14
C GLU A 72 0.33 24.69 27.92
N GLY A 73 0.47 25.31 26.74
CA GLY A 73 1.68 26.01 26.31
C GLY A 73 2.85 25.11 25.87
N LEU A 74 2.60 23.83 25.56
CA LEU A 74 3.61 22.96 24.93
C LEU A 74 4.01 23.51 23.55
N PHE A 75 3.04 24.00 22.77
CA PHE A 75 3.27 24.54 21.44
C PHE A 75 4.14 25.81 21.48
N GLU A 76 3.83 26.78 22.34
CA GLU A 76 4.63 28.01 22.51
C GLU A 76 6.05 27.69 22.99
N ARG A 77 6.24 26.69 23.85
CA ARG A 77 7.58 26.22 24.25
C ARG A 77 8.32 25.56 23.09
N LEU A 78 7.65 24.77 22.26
CA LEU A 78 8.27 24.16 21.08
C LEU A 78 8.69 25.23 20.07
N GLU A 79 7.95 26.33 19.93
CA GLU A 79 8.33 27.44 19.06
C GLU A 79 9.59 28.18 19.54
N THR A 80 9.82 28.27 20.85
CA THR A 80 11.04 28.91 21.40
C THR A 80 12.32 28.07 21.22
N LEU A 81 12.20 26.78 20.86
CA LEU A 81 13.34 25.88 20.68
C LEU A 81 13.77 25.85 19.21
N SER A 82 14.91 26.49 18.91
CA SER A 82 15.48 26.55 17.55
C SER A 82 15.96 25.19 17.04
N ASP A 83 16.52 24.35 17.92
CA ASP A 83 17.01 23.02 17.60
C ASP A 83 15.87 22.00 17.37
N ARG A 84 15.93 21.29 16.24
CA ARG A 84 14.96 20.25 15.84
C ARG A 84 15.00 19.04 16.77
N GLN A 85 16.18 18.71 17.27
CA GLN A 85 16.36 17.59 18.19
C GLN A 85 15.76 17.95 19.56
N ALA A 86 16.10 19.13 20.10
CA ALA A 86 15.46 19.67 21.31
C ALA A 86 13.92 19.77 21.23
N ARG A 87 13.35 20.14 20.07
CA ARG A 87 11.90 20.16 19.84
C ARG A 87 11.27 18.77 19.90
N ARG A 88 11.84 17.79 19.20
CA ARG A 88 11.36 16.40 19.22
C ARG A 88 11.38 15.85 20.65
N HIS A 89 12.45 16.15 21.38
CA HIS A 89 12.65 15.68 22.75
C HIS A 89 11.64 16.28 23.74
N ALA A 90 11.35 17.58 23.61
CA ALA A 90 10.34 18.26 24.43
C ALA A 90 8.90 17.80 24.13
N TYR A 91 8.63 17.34 22.90
CA TYR A 91 7.31 16.85 22.49
C TYR A 91 7.00 15.44 23.00
N VAL A 92 7.98 14.52 22.99
CA VAL A 92 7.77 13.09 23.28
C VAL A 92 7.80 12.76 24.78
N PHE A 93 8.67 13.41 25.54
CA PHE A 93 8.90 13.09 26.96
C PHE A 93 7.64 13.12 27.87
N PRO A 94 6.66 14.04 27.72
CA PRO A 94 5.46 14.04 28.54
C PRO A 94 4.60 12.77 28.39
N ALA A 95 4.53 12.22 27.18
CA ALA A 95 3.80 10.98 26.91
C ALA A 95 4.52 9.78 27.54
N ASP A 96 5.83 9.64 27.32
CA ASP A 96 6.65 8.56 27.88
C ASP A 96 6.65 8.58 29.43
N TRP A 97 6.71 9.77 30.03
CA TRP A 97 6.62 9.93 31.49
C TRP A 97 5.21 9.62 32.02
N GLY A 98 4.17 9.95 31.26
CA GLY A 98 2.78 9.58 31.54
C GLY A 98 2.58 8.07 31.56
N ASP A 99 3.12 7.36 30.56
CA ASP A 99 3.04 5.90 30.45
C ASP A 99 3.78 5.19 31.59
N LEU A 100 4.96 5.68 31.98
CA LEU A 100 5.66 5.18 33.16
C LEU A 100 4.83 5.39 34.43
N THR A 101 4.27 6.59 34.61
CA THR A 101 3.44 6.95 35.76
C THR A 101 2.24 6.00 35.88
N GLN A 102 1.58 5.71 34.76
CA GLN A 102 0.44 4.79 34.71
C GLN A 102 0.84 3.36 35.10
N LYS A 103 1.88 2.80 34.46
CA LYS A 103 2.37 1.44 34.76
C LYS A 103 2.80 1.29 36.22
N LEU A 104 3.46 2.31 36.76
CA LEU A 104 3.90 2.33 38.15
C LEU A 104 2.72 2.42 39.11
N GLN A 105 1.72 3.27 38.82
CA GLN A 105 0.49 3.34 39.60
C GLN A 105 -0.28 2.01 39.60
N GLU A 106 -0.43 1.36 38.45
CA GLU A 106 -1.08 0.06 38.34
C GLU A 106 -0.33 -1.01 39.16
N THR A 107 0.99 -1.04 39.04
CA THR A 107 1.84 -2.00 39.78
C THR A 107 1.77 -1.78 41.29
N LEU A 108 1.86 -0.53 41.75
CA LEU A 108 1.77 -0.19 43.18
C LEU A 108 0.36 -0.44 43.73
N THR A 109 -0.67 -0.22 42.93
CA THR A 109 -2.05 -0.52 43.32
C THR A 109 -2.26 -2.02 43.45
N LEU A 110 -1.76 -2.83 42.51
CA LEU A 110 -1.84 -4.29 42.60
C LEU A 110 -1.07 -4.87 43.78
N THR A 111 0.07 -4.25 44.14
CA THR A 111 0.97 -4.77 45.19
C THR A 111 0.64 -4.26 46.60
N LEU A 112 0.09 -3.05 46.72
CA LEU A 112 -0.15 -2.38 48.00
C LEU A 112 -1.64 -2.11 48.30
N ALA A 113 -2.56 -2.55 47.43
CA ALA A 113 -3.99 -2.45 47.68
C ALA A 113 -4.39 -3.14 49.00
N PRO A 114 -5.36 -2.56 49.73
CA PRO A 114 -5.82 -3.12 50.99
C PRO A 114 -6.48 -4.49 50.77
N GLN A 115 -5.89 -5.54 51.34
CA GLN A 115 -6.54 -6.85 51.44
C GLN A 115 -7.12 -7.08 52.84
N PRO A 116 -8.35 -7.59 52.96
CA PRO A 116 -8.96 -7.86 54.26
C PRO A 116 -8.14 -8.90 55.02
N GLY A 117 -7.73 -8.57 56.25
CA GLY A 117 -7.03 -9.48 57.17
C GLY A 117 -5.50 -9.50 57.08
N GLN A 118 -4.86 -8.73 56.18
CA GLN A 118 -3.38 -8.66 56.09
C GLN A 118 -2.82 -7.34 56.63
N CYS A 119 -1.65 -7.41 57.29
CA CYS A 119 -0.91 -6.21 57.71
C CYS A 119 -0.32 -5.50 56.49
N GLN A 120 -0.75 -4.27 56.22
CA GLN A 120 -0.34 -3.53 55.03
C GLN A 120 1.10 -2.99 55.15
N CYS A 121 1.76 -2.80 54.01
CA CYS A 121 2.97 -1.98 53.91
C CYS A 121 2.54 -0.55 53.54
N GLY A 122 2.95 0.46 54.31
CA GLY A 122 2.63 1.86 54.02
C GLY A 122 3.71 2.48 53.14
N LEU A 123 3.36 2.89 51.92
CA LEU A 123 4.30 3.58 51.03
C LEU A 123 4.70 4.93 51.65
N GLN A 124 5.99 5.11 51.94
CA GLN A 124 6.53 6.32 52.55
C GLN A 124 7.19 7.25 51.54
N SER A 125 7.91 6.69 50.57
CA SER A 125 8.55 7.51 49.55
C SER A 125 8.80 6.77 48.24
N LEU A 126 8.73 7.51 47.14
CA LEU A 126 9.13 7.08 45.81
C LEU A 126 10.32 7.93 45.34
N ARG A 127 11.41 7.28 44.91
CA ARG A 127 12.62 7.93 44.42
C ARG A 127 12.99 7.42 43.03
N PHE A 128 13.52 8.31 42.20
CA PHE A 128 13.96 8.00 40.83
C PHE A 128 15.47 8.19 40.71
N CYS A 129 16.14 7.24 40.04
CA CYS A 129 17.59 7.25 39.88
C CYS A 129 18.00 6.97 38.43
N ALA A 130 19.01 7.72 37.96
CA ALA A 130 19.70 7.47 36.70
C ALA A 130 20.88 6.48 36.91
N GLY A 131 21.12 5.60 35.94
CA GLY A 131 21.98 4.42 35.99
C GLY A 131 23.46 4.64 36.32
N ARG A 132 23.97 5.88 36.34
CA ARG A 132 25.35 6.19 36.77
C ARG A 132 25.50 6.40 38.28
N ASP A 133 24.41 6.52 39.04
CA ASP A 133 24.45 6.79 40.48
C ASP A 133 24.28 5.54 41.35
N LYS A 134 24.72 4.35 40.89
CA LYS A 134 24.70 3.13 41.72
C LYS A 134 25.54 3.28 43.01
N ALA A 135 26.59 4.10 42.98
CA ALA A 135 27.39 4.44 44.16
C ALA A 135 26.71 5.47 45.08
N MET A 136 25.94 6.42 44.51
CA MET A 136 25.17 7.38 45.28
C MET A 136 23.94 6.73 45.92
N ALA A 137 23.34 5.72 45.28
CA ALA A 137 22.21 4.94 45.82
C ALA A 137 22.58 4.19 47.11
N SER A 138 23.81 3.66 47.24
CA SER A 138 24.24 2.99 48.47
C SER A 138 24.57 3.98 49.60
N GLN A 139 25.21 5.11 49.30
CA GLN A 139 25.46 6.19 50.27
C GLN A 139 24.19 6.94 50.69
N THR A 140 23.24 7.17 49.78
CA THR A 140 21.94 7.78 50.12
C THR A 140 20.97 6.78 50.74
N LEU A 141 21.04 5.47 50.44
CA LEU A 141 20.37 4.44 51.25
C LEU A 141 20.96 4.37 52.67
N GLN A 142 22.28 4.49 52.83
CA GLN A 142 22.91 4.59 54.14
C GLN A 142 22.48 5.86 54.88
N GLN A 143 22.52 7.04 54.23
CA GLN A 143 22.08 8.29 54.85
C GLN A 143 20.57 8.32 55.12
N ALA A 144 19.74 7.69 54.28
CA ALA A 144 18.30 7.56 54.50
C ALA A 144 17.97 6.52 55.59
N MET A 145 18.71 5.42 55.70
CA MET A 145 18.63 4.49 56.83
C MET A 145 19.06 5.16 58.13
N ILE A 146 20.11 6.00 58.10
CA ILE A 146 20.60 6.77 59.25
C ILE A 146 19.62 7.90 59.62
N ALA A 147 19.01 8.58 58.64
CA ALA A 147 18.03 9.65 58.85
C ALA A 147 16.61 9.14 59.17
N ALA A 148 16.28 7.89 58.85
CA ALA A 148 15.07 7.20 59.32
C ALA A 148 15.24 6.62 60.74
N TRP A 149 16.46 6.63 61.28
CA TRP A 149 16.79 6.12 62.62
C TRP A 149 16.71 7.09 63.82
N PRO A 150 16.52 8.42 63.69
CA PRO A 150 16.21 9.25 64.84
C PRO A 150 14.68 9.36 64.96
N ASN A 151 14.10 8.47 65.78
CA ASN A 151 12.87 8.65 66.61
C ASN A 151 11.83 7.50 66.59
N GLY A 152 12.10 6.38 65.92
CA GLY A 152 11.17 5.24 65.88
C GLY A 152 11.43 4.19 66.95
N LYS A 153 10.63 4.22 68.04
CA LYS A 153 10.26 3.12 69.00
C LYS A 153 11.34 2.22 69.65
N VAL A 154 12.51 2.00 69.07
CA VAL A 154 13.58 1.13 69.59
C VAL A 154 14.27 1.73 70.82
N ARG A 155 14.37 3.06 70.94
CA ARG A 155 14.88 3.70 72.17
C ARG A 155 13.87 3.69 73.34
N ARG A 156 12.57 3.50 73.06
CA ARG A 156 11.54 3.23 74.09
C ARG A 156 11.48 1.74 74.43
N TRP A 157 11.71 0.85 73.47
CA TRP A 157 11.84 -0.59 73.69
C TRP A 157 13.12 -0.91 74.46
N ALA A 158 14.26 -0.28 74.15
CA ALA A 158 15.52 -0.42 74.91
C ALA A 158 15.42 0.14 76.33
N ARG A 159 14.64 1.21 76.57
CA ARG A 159 14.33 1.68 77.94
C ARG A 159 13.34 0.78 78.68
N ARG A 160 12.39 0.15 77.98
CA ARG A 160 11.47 -0.86 78.54
C ARG A 160 12.16 -2.20 78.80
N CYS A 161 13.12 -2.60 77.98
CA CYS A 161 13.96 -3.77 78.18
C CYS A 161 15.04 -3.53 79.24
N ALA A 162 15.54 -2.30 79.42
CA ALA A 162 16.36 -1.95 80.57
C ALA A 162 15.61 -2.07 81.91
N ALA A 163 14.27 -1.92 81.92
CA ALA A 163 13.45 -2.20 83.09
C ALA A 163 13.23 -3.71 83.34
N ILE A 164 13.41 -4.57 82.31
CA ILE A 164 13.31 -6.03 82.45
C ILE A 164 14.54 -6.62 83.14
N TRP A 165 15.69 -5.93 83.13
CA TRP A 165 16.91 -6.33 83.86
C TRP A 165 16.81 -6.16 85.38
N HIS A 166 15.73 -5.56 85.91
CA HIS A 166 15.45 -5.49 87.36
C HIS A 166 14.33 -6.43 87.82
N LEU A 167 13.77 -7.26 86.93
CA LEU A 167 12.74 -8.24 87.30
C LEU A 167 13.38 -9.51 87.86
N SER A 168 12.78 -10.08 88.91
CA SER A 168 13.26 -11.31 89.56
C SER A 168 13.37 -12.48 88.56
N PRO A 169 14.24 -13.48 88.81
CA PRO A 169 14.45 -14.60 87.87
C PRO A 169 13.15 -15.30 87.44
N GLY A 170 12.12 -15.34 88.29
CA GLY A 170 10.81 -15.91 87.96
C GLY A 170 10.03 -15.13 86.88
N ALA A 171 10.18 -13.81 86.79
CA ALA A 171 9.51 -12.99 85.79
C ALA A 171 10.17 -13.09 84.40
N LEU A 172 11.49 -13.27 84.33
CA LEU A 172 12.20 -13.55 83.08
C LEU A 172 11.81 -14.91 82.50
N TRP A 173 11.68 -15.94 83.35
CA TRP A 173 11.14 -17.23 82.96
C TRP A 173 9.68 -17.13 82.48
N GLY A 174 8.85 -16.30 83.13
CA GLY A 174 7.48 -16.05 82.68
C GLY A 174 7.40 -15.41 81.28
N VAL A 175 8.27 -14.44 80.96
CA VAL A 175 8.32 -13.80 79.64
C VAL A 175 8.85 -14.76 78.56
N LEU A 176 9.87 -15.55 78.86
CA LEU A 176 10.36 -16.59 77.94
C LEU A 176 9.32 -17.68 77.71
N LEU A 177 8.59 -18.09 78.75
CA LEU A 177 7.49 -19.06 78.65
C LEU A 177 6.34 -18.49 77.82
N LEU A 178 5.97 -17.22 78.01
CA LEU A 178 4.95 -16.56 77.18
C LEU A 178 5.40 -16.35 75.73
N ALA A 179 6.68 -16.08 75.47
CA ALA A 179 7.23 -16.00 74.13
C ALA A 179 7.35 -17.38 73.46
N ALA A 180 7.66 -18.43 74.23
CA ALA A 180 7.65 -19.81 73.77
C ALA A 180 6.22 -20.28 73.48
N ILE A 181 5.27 -20.01 74.37
CA ILE A 181 3.83 -20.29 74.16
C ILE A 181 3.31 -19.47 72.97
N GLY A 182 3.66 -18.19 72.84
CA GLY A 182 3.33 -17.34 71.70
C GLY A 182 3.95 -17.83 70.38
N GLY A 183 5.17 -18.37 70.44
CA GLY A 183 5.85 -18.99 69.30
C GLY A 183 5.24 -20.33 68.90
N VAL A 184 4.86 -21.15 69.89
CA VAL A 184 4.21 -22.46 69.72
C VAL A 184 2.78 -22.29 69.21
N THR A 185 2.01 -21.34 69.75
CA THR A 185 0.66 -21.02 69.28
C THR A 185 0.67 -20.44 67.87
N ALA A 186 1.59 -19.51 67.55
CA ALA A 186 1.77 -19.01 66.19
C ALA A 186 2.20 -20.12 65.22
N TYR A 187 3.07 -21.05 65.66
CA TYR A 187 3.46 -22.22 64.87
C TYR A 187 2.26 -23.15 64.62
N PHE A 188 1.49 -23.51 65.66
CA PHE A 188 0.31 -24.36 65.52
C PHE A 188 -0.83 -23.69 64.73
N GLN A 189 -1.00 -22.37 64.83
CA GLN A 189 -2.00 -21.65 64.05
C GLN A 189 -1.61 -21.60 62.57
N SER A 190 -0.33 -21.35 62.26
CA SER A 190 0.22 -21.45 60.90
C SER A 190 0.09 -22.88 60.35
N GLU A 191 0.36 -23.89 61.18
CA GLU A 191 0.24 -25.30 60.81
C GLU A 191 -1.22 -25.72 60.58
N ARG A 192 -2.17 -25.24 61.40
CA ARG A 192 -3.61 -25.44 61.20
C ARG A 192 -4.09 -24.82 59.90
N GLN A 193 -3.75 -23.56 59.64
CA GLN A 193 -4.08 -22.89 58.38
C GLN A 193 -3.50 -23.65 57.16
N ARG A 194 -2.31 -24.25 57.31
CA ARG A 194 -1.72 -25.08 56.25
C ARG A 194 -2.47 -26.39 56.04
N LEU A 195 -2.86 -27.08 57.12
CA LEU A 195 -3.61 -28.34 57.06
C LEU A 195 -5.03 -28.12 56.53
N GLU A 196 -5.67 -27.01 56.89
CA GLU A 196 -6.94 -26.55 56.31
C GLU A 196 -6.79 -26.35 54.80
N GLY A 197 -5.74 -25.65 54.35
CA GLY A 197 -5.45 -25.47 52.92
C GLY A 197 -5.20 -26.79 52.18
N ILE A 198 -4.46 -27.74 52.78
CA ILE A 198 -4.26 -29.09 52.20
C ILE A 198 -5.61 -29.80 52.04
N THR A 199 -6.48 -29.70 53.04
CA THR A 199 -7.81 -30.34 53.02
C THR A 199 -8.69 -29.71 51.94
N ASP A 200 -8.70 -28.38 51.83
CA ASP A 200 -9.46 -27.66 50.80
C ASP A 200 -9.04 -28.09 49.38
N TYR A 201 -7.74 -28.14 49.08
CA TYR A 201 -7.27 -28.58 47.76
C TYR A 201 -7.55 -30.06 47.49
N LEU A 202 -7.50 -30.93 48.49
CA LEU A 202 -7.87 -32.34 48.35
C LEU A 202 -9.36 -32.49 48.04
N THR A 203 -10.23 -31.73 48.69
CA THR A 203 -11.68 -31.77 48.40
C THR A 203 -12.00 -31.34 46.96
N VAL A 204 -11.31 -30.32 46.43
CA VAL A 204 -11.46 -29.89 45.03
C VAL A 204 -11.03 -31.00 44.06
N LEU A 205 -9.92 -31.69 44.34
CA LEU A 205 -9.43 -32.79 43.52
C LEU A 205 -10.35 -34.03 43.59
N GLU A 206 -10.96 -34.32 44.74
CA GLU A 206 -11.91 -35.42 44.93
C GLU A 206 -13.26 -35.15 44.25
N GLN A 207 -13.84 -33.96 44.46
CA GLN A 207 -15.14 -33.58 43.87
C GLN A 207 -15.08 -33.54 42.33
N GLN A 208 -13.95 -33.13 41.75
CA GLN A 208 -13.78 -33.07 40.30
C GLN A 208 -13.19 -34.37 39.68
N GLY A 209 -12.80 -35.34 40.51
CA GLY A 209 -12.22 -36.63 40.08
C GLY A 209 -13.24 -37.65 39.56
N GLY A 210 -14.53 -37.50 39.89
CA GLY A 210 -15.58 -38.45 39.52
C GLY A 210 -16.01 -38.44 38.04
N ASN A 211 -15.72 -37.38 37.28
CA ASN A 211 -16.13 -37.21 35.87
C ASN A 211 -14.94 -37.33 34.90
N ALA A 212 -14.16 -38.41 35.00
CA ALA A 212 -12.87 -38.57 34.33
C ALA A 212 -12.90 -38.87 32.81
N THR A 213 -14.02 -38.70 32.11
CA THR A 213 -14.13 -39.08 30.67
C THR A 213 -14.37 -37.93 29.69
N THR A 214 -14.51 -36.68 30.12
CA THR A 214 -14.62 -35.53 29.19
C THR A 214 -13.26 -34.86 29.00
N VAL A 215 -12.56 -35.28 27.95
CA VAL A 215 -11.27 -34.74 27.48
C VAL A 215 -11.50 -33.37 26.81
N GLY A 216 -11.21 -32.29 27.51
CA GLY A 216 -11.15 -30.94 26.94
C GLY A 216 -10.67 -29.89 27.96
N PRO A 217 -9.98 -28.81 27.53
CA PRO A 217 -9.44 -27.77 28.42
C PRO A 217 -10.48 -26.87 29.09
N GLY A 218 -11.79 -27.14 28.92
CA GLY A 218 -12.89 -26.27 29.39
C GLY A 218 -13.40 -26.55 30.80
N ASP A 219 -13.43 -27.80 31.28
CA ASP A 219 -14.12 -28.15 32.53
C ASP A 219 -13.15 -28.54 33.65
N GLY A 220 -12.83 -27.56 34.52
CA GLY A 220 -12.09 -27.78 35.77
C GLY A 220 -10.62 -28.17 35.62
N LEU A 221 -10.06 -28.23 34.40
CA LEU A 221 -8.64 -28.58 34.21
C LEU A 221 -7.71 -27.54 34.83
N THR A 222 -7.97 -26.24 34.62
CA THR A 222 -7.19 -25.15 35.22
C THR A 222 -7.25 -25.20 36.75
N GLU A 223 -8.43 -25.49 37.31
CA GLU A 223 -8.63 -25.60 38.76
C GLU A 223 -7.91 -26.83 39.35
N ARG A 224 -7.96 -27.98 38.67
CA ARG A 224 -7.19 -29.18 39.05
C ARG A 224 -5.69 -28.95 38.97
N LEU A 225 -5.21 -28.26 37.92
CA LEU A 225 -3.80 -27.90 37.77
C LEU A 225 -3.35 -26.92 38.86
N ASN A 226 -4.15 -25.89 39.16
CA ASN A 226 -3.90 -24.95 40.25
C ASN A 226 -3.87 -25.66 41.60
N SER A 227 -4.84 -26.54 41.88
CA SER A 227 -4.96 -27.27 43.14
C SER A 227 -3.83 -28.27 43.34
N ALA A 228 -3.46 -29.03 42.31
CA ALA A 228 -2.34 -29.97 42.37
C ALA A 228 -1.00 -29.25 42.56
N ARG A 229 -0.80 -28.08 41.92
CA ARG A 229 0.39 -27.23 42.13
C ARG A 229 0.43 -26.65 43.54
N ALA A 230 -0.68 -26.09 44.02
CA ALA A 230 -0.77 -25.51 45.36
C ALA A 230 -0.53 -26.57 46.44
N LEU A 231 -1.10 -27.76 46.28
CA LEU A 231 -0.89 -28.91 47.17
C LEU A 231 0.58 -29.31 47.24
N ARG A 232 1.27 -29.38 46.09
CA ARG A 232 2.71 -29.64 46.02
C ARG A 232 3.52 -28.56 46.74
N ASP A 233 3.24 -27.29 46.46
CA ASP A 233 4.01 -26.17 47.00
C ASP A 233 3.86 -26.10 48.54
N LEU A 234 2.63 -26.32 49.05
CA LEU A 234 2.33 -26.37 50.49
C LEU A 234 2.95 -27.57 51.22
N SER A 235 3.18 -28.67 50.52
CA SER A 235 3.76 -29.90 51.08
C SER A 235 5.28 -30.01 50.89
N SER A 236 5.88 -29.15 50.07
CA SER A 236 7.33 -29.13 49.82
C SER A 236 8.13 -28.59 51.02
N GLY A 237 9.22 -29.28 51.40
CA GLY A 237 10.17 -28.83 52.44
C GLY A 237 10.02 -29.44 53.84
N GLN A 238 9.19 -30.48 54.02
CA GLN A 238 8.96 -31.15 55.31
C GLN A 238 9.67 -32.52 55.39
N ASN A 239 10.30 -32.81 56.54
CA ASN A 239 10.96 -34.10 56.82
C ASN A 239 10.03 -35.15 57.45
N MET A 240 8.74 -34.86 57.65
CA MET A 240 7.76 -35.86 58.08
C MET A 240 7.34 -36.74 56.89
N SER A 241 7.54 -38.05 57.01
CA SER A 241 7.39 -39.03 55.92
C SER A 241 6.03 -38.99 55.21
N ALA A 242 4.94 -38.73 55.93
CA ALA A 242 3.59 -38.68 55.36
C ALA A 242 3.32 -37.42 54.50
N ILE A 243 3.77 -36.25 54.95
CA ILE A 243 3.57 -34.97 54.22
C ILE A 243 4.54 -34.88 53.03
N GLY A 244 5.77 -35.39 53.19
CA GLY A 244 6.71 -35.53 52.07
C GLY A 244 6.21 -36.49 50.99
N ALA A 245 5.54 -37.59 51.36
CA ALA A 245 4.91 -38.50 50.39
C ALA A 245 3.78 -37.80 49.60
N LEU A 246 2.94 -37.02 50.28
CA LEU A 246 1.89 -36.22 49.65
C LEU A 246 2.44 -35.22 48.62
N ALA A 247 3.59 -34.59 48.90
CA ALA A 247 4.26 -33.71 47.94
C ALA A 247 4.68 -34.46 46.66
N GLY A 248 5.19 -35.67 46.83
CA GLY A 248 5.54 -36.57 45.73
C GLY A 248 4.30 -36.98 44.91
N ASP A 249 3.19 -37.30 45.57
CA ASP A 249 1.93 -37.66 44.92
C ASP A 249 1.27 -36.49 44.20
N ALA A 250 1.23 -35.31 44.83
CA ALA A 250 0.73 -34.08 44.22
C ALA A 250 1.55 -33.70 42.98
N GLN A 251 2.89 -33.83 43.03
CA GLN A 251 3.75 -33.59 41.87
C GLN A 251 3.52 -34.62 40.75
N ARG A 252 3.28 -35.90 41.08
CA ARG A 252 2.93 -36.93 40.08
C ARG A 252 1.59 -36.66 39.42
N LEU A 253 0.57 -36.29 40.21
CA LEU A 253 -0.74 -35.92 39.72
C LEU A 253 -0.69 -34.67 38.84
N TYR A 254 0.01 -33.62 39.29
CA TYR A 254 0.20 -32.39 38.52
C TYR A 254 0.87 -32.67 37.17
N ARG A 255 1.90 -33.52 37.14
CA ARG A 255 2.53 -33.96 35.89
C ARG A 255 1.56 -34.70 34.98
N ARG A 256 0.82 -35.70 35.47
CA ARG A 256 -0.18 -36.41 34.65
C ARG A 256 -1.24 -35.47 34.09
N LEU A 257 -1.76 -34.53 34.89
CA LEU A 257 -2.75 -33.56 34.40
C LEU A 257 -2.20 -32.67 33.27
N LEU A 258 -0.91 -32.31 33.33
CA LEU A 258 -0.24 -31.59 32.24
C LEU A 258 -0.09 -32.45 30.99
N THR A 259 0.37 -33.71 31.14
CA THR A 259 0.67 -34.61 30.02
C THR A 259 -0.58 -35.20 29.37
N ASP A 260 -1.62 -35.51 30.15
CA ASP A 260 -2.83 -36.19 29.68
C ASP A 260 -3.96 -35.20 29.35
N GLY A 261 -3.93 -34.00 29.93
CA GLY A 261 -4.95 -32.97 29.72
C GLY A 261 -4.55 -31.90 28.69
N LEU A 262 -3.42 -31.24 28.91
CA LEU A 262 -3.04 -30.04 28.14
C LEU A 262 -2.29 -30.38 26.84
N LEU A 263 -1.45 -31.40 26.88
CA LEU A 263 -0.56 -31.77 25.80
C LEU A 263 -1.31 -32.39 24.58
N PRO A 264 -2.32 -33.27 24.75
CA PRO A 264 -3.03 -33.86 23.61
C PRO A 264 -3.86 -32.84 22.83
N ASP A 265 -4.46 -31.86 23.52
CA ASP A 265 -5.19 -30.76 22.87
C ASP A 265 -4.24 -29.87 22.05
N SER A 266 -3.13 -29.45 22.67
CA SER A 266 -2.08 -28.66 21.99
C SER A 266 -1.54 -29.39 20.76
N ARG A 267 -1.29 -30.70 20.88
CA ARG A 267 -0.85 -31.56 19.78
C ARG A 267 -1.85 -31.58 18.62
N ARG A 268 -3.13 -31.89 18.91
CA ARG A 268 -4.19 -31.98 17.89
C ARG A 268 -4.37 -30.67 17.12
N ARG A 269 -4.31 -29.53 17.81
CA ARG A 269 -4.45 -28.20 17.21
C ARG A 269 -3.27 -27.85 16.32
N LEU A 270 -2.05 -28.18 16.76
CA LEU A 270 -0.84 -28.01 15.95
C LEU A 270 -0.83 -28.96 14.73
N GLU A 271 -1.34 -30.18 14.85
CA GLU A 271 -1.52 -31.09 13.71
C GLU A 271 -2.46 -30.51 12.67
N GLN A 272 -3.62 -30.00 13.09
CA GLN A 272 -4.59 -29.35 12.19
C GLN A 272 -4.00 -28.11 11.52
N ALA A 273 -3.28 -27.28 12.28
CA ALA A 273 -2.62 -26.09 11.74
C ALA A 273 -1.53 -26.46 10.73
N LEU A 274 -0.70 -27.46 11.04
CA LEU A 274 0.38 -27.93 10.17
C LEU A 274 -0.17 -28.56 8.88
N MET A 275 -1.25 -29.34 8.95
CA MET A 275 -1.95 -29.87 7.77
C MET A 275 -2.55 -28.76 6.91
N ALA A 276 -2.99 -27.65 7.52
CA ALA A 276 -3.56 -26.50 6.83
C ALA A 276 -2.52 -25.49 6.32
N ALA A 277 -1.21 -25.73 6.55
CA ALA A 277 -0.15 -24.80 6.18
C ALA A 277 -0.08 -24.61 4.66
N LYS A 278 -0.25 -23.37 4.20
CA LYS A 278 -0.26 -23.04 2.77
C LYS A 278 1.13 -22.76 2.23
N THR A 279 1.96 -22.05 3.00
CA THR A 279 3.33 -21.67 2.60
C THR A 279 4.39 -22.46 3.35
N ASP A 280 5.61 -22.50 2.80
CA ASP A 280 6.72 -23.22 3.45
C ASP A 280 7.18 -22.53 4.73
N ASP A 281 7.09 -21.21 4.81
CA ASP A 281 7.37 -20.45 6.04
C ASP A 281 6.38 -20.81 7.15
N GLN A 282 5.09 -20.96 6.81
CA GLN A 282 4.08 -21.45 7.75
C GLN A 282 4.38 -22.87 8.20
N ALA A 283 4.72 -23.76 7.25
CA ALA A 283 5.07 -25.14 7.56
C ALA A 283 6.31 -25.23 8.47
N THR A 284 7.33 -24.39 8.24
CA THR A 284 8.55 -24.30 9.05
C THR A 284 8.25 -23.89 10.49
N LEU A 285 7.48 -22.81 10.66
CA LEU A 285 7.09 -22.31 11.98
C LEU A 285 6.24 -23.33 12.75
N LEU A 286 5.23 -23.90 12.08
CA LEU A 286 4.29 -24.85 12.69
C LEU A 286 4.95 -26.18 13.03
N LEU A 287 5.84 -26.68 12.18
CA LEU A 287 6.63 -27.87 12.49
C LEU A 287 7.53 -27.62 13.72
N GLY A 288 8.16 -26.45 13.82
CA GLY A 288 8.93 -26.07 15.01
C GLY A 288 8.08 -26.07 16.29
N HIS A 289 6.89 -25.46 16.26
CA HIS A 289 5.96 -25.51 17.39
C HIS A 289 5.52 -26.94 17.73
N TYR A 290 5.27 -27.76 16.71
CA TYR A 290 4.86 -29.15 16.89
C TYR A 290 5.94 -30.02 17.52
N LEU A 291 7.19 -29.92 17.06
CA LEU A 291 8.33 -30.67 17.60
C LEU A 291 8.66 -30.28 19.05
N THR A 292 8.37 -29.04 19.43
CA THR A 292 8.56 -28.55 20.81
C THR A 292 7.77 -29.36 21.84
N LEU A 293 6.65 -29.96 21.44
CA LEU A 293 5.82 -30.82 22.30
C LEU A 293 6.48 -32.15 22.67
N ASN A 294 7.59 -32.53 22.01
CA ASN A 294 8.35 -33.75 22.32
C ASN A 294 9.56 -33.49 23.25
N GLY A 295 9.77 -32.24 23.66
CA GLY A 295 10.90 -31.82 24.50
C GLY A 295 12.22 -31.64 23.73
N GLY A 296 13.18 -30.97 24.37
CA GLY A 296 14.52 -30.74 23.79
C GLY A 296 14.60 -29.62 22.75
N ALA A 297 13.55 -28.81 22.59
CA ALA A 297 13.59 -27.62 21.74
C ALA A 297 14.47 -26.51 22.36
N PRO A 298 15.07 -25.63 21.53
CA PRO A 298 15.72 -24.41 22.03
C PRO A 298 14.74 -23.57 22.87
N MET A 299 15.22 -22.95 23.95
CA MET A 299 14.35 -22.16 24.85
C MET A 299 13.64 -21.02 24.12
N THR A 300 14.27 -20.41 23.11
CA THR A 300 13.64 -19.40 22.25
C THR A 300 12.44 -19.97 21.50
N GLN A 301 12.52 -21.21 21.03
CA GLN A 301 11.41 -21.90 20.37
C GLN A 301 10.30 -22.28 21.37
N VAL A 302 10.65 -22.61 22.62
CA VAL A 302 9.69 -22.86 23.69
C VAL A 302 8.84 -21.61 23.95
N GLU A 303 9.48 -20.45 24.10
CA GLU A 303 8.80 -19.17 24.30
C GLU A 303 7.85 -18.83 23.14
N GLN A 304 8.31 -18.98 21.91
CA GLN A 304 7.49 -18.75 20.71
C GLN A 304 6.30 -19.72 20.63
N THR A 305 6.50 -20.99 21.01
CA THR A 305 5.43 -22.01 21.02
C THR A 305 4.37 -21.71 22.08
N VAL A 306 4.78 -21.30 23.28
CA VAL A 306 3.86 -20.88 24.35
C VAL A 306 3.05 -19.67 23.88
N ALA A 307 3.69 -18.67 23.27
CA ALA A 307 3.02 -17.49 22.75
C ALA A 307 2.01 -17.83 21.64
N TRP A 308 2.40 -18.68 20.68
CA TRP A 308 1.55 -19.09 19.57
C TRP A 308 0.31 -19.86 20.05
N ILE A 309 0.48 -20.85 20.94
CA ILE A 309 -0.64 -21.63 21.50
C ILE A 309 -1.56 -20.72 22.32
N SER A 310 -1.01 -19.77 23.09
CA SER A 310 -1.80 -18.82 23.88
C SER A 310 -2.67 -17.91 23.00
N GLU A 311 -2.14 -17.49 21.85
CA GLU A 311 -2.88 -16.71 20.85
C GLU A 311 -3.97 -17.54 20.17
N LEU A 312 -3.70 -18.82 19.90
CA LEU A 312 -4.71 -19.73 19.35
C LEU A 312 -5.88 -19.93 20.32
N TRP A 313 -5.62 -20.09 21.62
CA TRP A 313 -6.66 -20.12 22.66
C TRP A 313 -7.45 -18.81 22.77
N ARG A 314 -6.94 -17.69 22.25
CA ARG A 314 -7.66 -16.41 22.19
C ARG A 314 -8.65 -16.36 21.03
N ARG A 315 -8.38 -17.06 19.91
CA ARG A 315 -9.15 -17.00 18.66
C ARG A 315 -10.17 -18.13 18.50
N ASP A 316 -9.93 -19.29 19.10
CA ASP A 316 -10.79 -20.48 19.01
C ASP A 316 -11.86 -20.49 20.13
N PRO A 317 -13.12 -20.92 19.89
CA PRO A 317 -14.19 -20.90 20.89
C PRO A 317 -14.05 -21.99 21.97
N LEU A 318 -12.97 -21.92 22.75
CA LEU A 318 -12.96 -22.29 24.18
C LEU A 318 -13.41 -21.08 25.04
N SER A 319 -14.31 -20.28 24.50
CA SER A 319 -14.68 -18.91 24.93
C SER A 319 -15.36 -18.80 26.30
N SER A 320 -15.53 -19.91 27.04
CA SER A 320 -15.99 -19.90 28.43
C SER A 320 -14.88 -19.55 29.44
N LEU A 321 -13.60 -19.57 29.03
CA LEU A 321 -12.48 -19.31 29.93
C LEU A 321 -12.18 -17.80 30.09
N GLY A 322 -12.21 -17.32 31.32
CA GLY A 322 -11.86 -15.93 31.67
C GLY A 322 -10.41 -15.57 31.34
N VAL A 323 -10.08 -14.27 31.27
CA VAL A 323 -8.71 -13.78 31.02
C VAL A 323 -7.70 -14.33 32.05
N ALA A 324 -8.11 -14.44 33.32
CA ALA A 324 -7.27 -14.98 34.39
C ALA A 324 -6.98 -16.48 34.21
N GLN A 325 -7.98 -17.29 33.87
CA GLN A 325 -7.82 -18.73 33.62
C GLN A 325 -6.92 -19.00 32.43
N ARG A 326 -7.05 -18.21 31.34
CA ARG A 326 -6.14 -18.31 30.19
C ARG A 326 -4.70 -18.01 30.54
N ARG A 327 -4.44 -16.95 31.34
CA ARG A 327 -3.08 -16.66 31.84
C ARG A 327 -2.53 -17.78 32.72
N GLN A 328 -3.36 -18.39 33.57
CA GLN A 328 -2.96 -19.53 34.38
C GLN A 328 -2.58 -20.75 33.51
N LEU A 329 -3.40 -21.08 32.50
CA LEU A 329 -3.10 -22.14 31.54
C LEU A 329 -1.82 -21.89 30.76
N THR A 330 -1.58 -20.66 30.30
CA THR A 330 -0.30 -20.28 29.66
C THR A 330 0.88 -20.50 30.61
N GLY A 331 0.73 -20.16 31.90
CA GLY A 331 1.75 -20.42 32.92
C GLY A 331 2.02 -21.91 33.13
N HIS A 332 0.98 -22.75 33.13
CA HIS A 332 1.11 -24.20 33.21
C HIS A 332 1.78 -24.79 31.96
N LEU A 333 1.40 -24.33 30.76
CA LEU A 333 2.04 -24.72 29.50
C LEU A 333 3.53 -24.37 29.49
N ASN A 334 3.88 -23.15 29.90
CA ASN A 334 5.27 -22.72 30.00
C ASN A 334 6.06 -23.60 30.99
N THR A 335 5.45 -23.95 32.12
CA THR A 335 6.05 -24.86 33.12
C THR A 335 6.31 -26.24 32.54
N LEU A 336 5.39 -26.76 31.72
CA LEU A 336 5.54 -28.05 31.06
C LEU A 336 6.67 -28.03 30.02
N LEU A 337 6.63 -27.08 29.09
CA LEU A 337 7.56 -27.04 27.95
C LEU A 337 8.97 -26.59 28.33
N SER A 338 9.11 -25.83 29.43
CA SER A 338 10.41 -25.43 29.98
C SER A 338 11.05 -26.52 30.85
N ALA A 339 10.36 -27.64 31.10
CA ALA A 339 10.92 -28.72 31.90
C ALA A 339 12.05 -29.43 31.12
N PRO A 340 13.26 -29.64 31.72
CA PRO A 340 14.42 -30.18 31.00
C PRO A 340 14.20 -31.60 30.48
N ARG A 341 13.29 -32.37 31.10
CA ARG A 341 12.80 -33.67 30.62
C ARG A 341 11.34 -33.82 31.03
N PHE A 342 10.43 -33.92 30.05
CA PHE A 342 9.06 -34.38 30.24
C PHE A 342 8.77 -35.51 29.26
N GLU A 343 7.82 -36.39 29.58
CA GLU A 343 7.35 -37.40 28.62
C GLU A 343 6.63 -36.67 27.49
N GLY A 344 7.29 -36.61 26.33
CA GLY A 344 6.82 -35.89 25.16
C GLY A 344 5.49 -36.43 24.63
N ALA A 345 4.80 -35.61 23.85
CA ALA A 345 3.63 -36.07 23.11
C ALA A 345 4.03 -37.19 22.14
N GLN A 346 3.20 -38.24 22.03
CA GLN A 346 3.30 -39.17 20.91
C GLN A 346 2.92 -38.43 19.62
N LEU A 347 3.90 -37.83 18.96
CA LEU A 347 3.72 -37.07 17.72
C LEU A 347 3.46 -38.00 16.53
N ASN A 348 2.65 -37.52 15.58
CA ASN A 348 2.38 -38.19 14.33
C ASN A 348 3.63 -38.17 13.43
N GLN A 349 4.34 -39.29 13.39
CA GLN A 349 5.57 -39.45 12.60
C GLN A 349 5.34 -39.35 11.09
N ALA A 350 4.15 -39.66 10.59
CA ALA A 350 3.84 -39.47 9.17
C ALA A 350 3.73 -37.99 8.82
N LEU A 351 3.09 -37.20 9.67
CA LEU A 351 2.97 -35.75 9.49
C LEU A 351 4.34 -35.04 9.57
N ILE A 352 5.20 -35.46 10.51
CA ILE A 352 6.58 -34.95 10.61
C ILE A 352 7.35 -35.24 9.33
N ARG A 353 7.31 -36.49 8.83
CA ARG A 353 7.98 -36.86 7.57
C ARG A 353 7.46 -36.05 6.40
N GLN A 354 6.14 -35.94 6.24
CA GLN A 354 5.54 -35.15 5.17
C GLN A 354 5.97 -33.68 5.22
N ALA A 355 5.99 -33.07 6.41
CA ALA A 355 6.44 -31.69 6.58
C ALA A 355 7.93 -31.54 6.24
N ARG A 356 8.78 -32.46 6.71
CA ARG A 356 10.22 -32.45 6.40
C ARG A 356 10.51 -32.69 4.92
N GLU A 357 9.81 -33.62 4.28
CA GLU A 357 9.91 -33.86 2.82
C GLU A 357 9.53 -32.63 2.01
N ARG A 358 8.48 -31.90 2.43
CA ARG A 358 8.12 -30.61 1.85
C ARG A 358 9.23 -29.57 2.02
N LEU A 359 9.75 -29.40 3.23
CA LEU A 359 10.82 -28.42 3.49
C LEU A 359 12.15 -28.80 2.80
N ALA A 360 12.42 -30.10 2.63
CA ALA A 360 13.59 -30.62 1.93
C ALA A 360 13.61 -30.32 0.43
N GLN A 361 12.47 -29.89 -0.16
CA GLN A 361 12.43 -29.42 -1.54
C GLN A 361 13.28 -28.15 -1.76
N LYS A 362 13.43 -27.32 -0.72
CA LYS A 362 14.34 -26.17 -0.75
C LYS A 362 15.75 -26.59 -0.32
N PRO A 363 16.82 -26.17 -1.03
CA PRO A 363 18.19 -26.36 -0.59
C PRO A 363 18.42 -25.85 0.83
N GLN A 364 19.34 -26.50 1.57
CA GLN A 364 19.67 -26.10 2.94
C GLN A 364 20.13 -24.63 3.00
N SER A 365 20.89 -24.17 2.00
CA SER A 365 21.36 -22.78 1.90
C SER A 365 20.22 -21.76 1.91
N GLU A 366 19.15 -22.00 1.16
CA GLU A 366 17.98 -21.11 1.08
C GLU A 366 17.17 -21.10 2.38
N ARG A 367 16.98 -22.26 3.01
CA ARG A 367 16.29 -22.34 4.31
C ARG A 367 17.04 -21.58 5.39
N LEU A 368 18.37 -21.74 5.42
CA LEU A 368 19.24 -21.03 6.36
C LEU A 368 19.23 -19.52 6.09
N LEU A 369 19.21 -19.11 4.82
CA LEU A 369 19.16 -17.71 4.42
C LEU A 369 17.91 -16.99 4.97
N GLY A 370 16.70 -17.54 4.76
CA GLY A 370 15.48 -16.90 5.25
C GLY A 370 15.50 -16.66 6.76
N ARG A 371 16.12 -17.58 7.50
CA ARG A 371 16.28 -17.48 8.96
C ARG A 371 17.37 -16.50 9.36
N LEU A 372 18.47 -16.45 8.63
CA LEU A 372 19.53 -15.45 8.78
C LEU A 372 18.99 -14.03 8.61
N LEU A 373 18.24 -13.78 7.54
CA LEU A 373 17.65 -12.46 7.26
C LEU A 373 16.66 -12.05 8.36
N SER A 374 15.93 -13.00 8.93
CA SER A 374 15.03 -12.74 10.06
C SER A 374 15.77 -12.44 11.38
N ALA A 375 16.98 -12.96 11.55
CA ALA A 375 17.77 -12.82 12.78
C ALA A 375 18.62 -11.54 12.80
N VAL A 376 19.06 -11.06 11.64
CA VAL A 376 19.90 -9.86 11.52
C VAL A 376 19.00 -8.66 11.24
N ALA A 377 18.68 -7.86 12.27
CA ALA A 377 17.94 -6.63 12.05
C ALA A 377 18.79 -5.63 11.24
N VAL A 378 18.29 -5.19 10.09
CA VAL A 378 18.99 -4.24 9.21
C VAL A 378 18.20 -2.94 9.12
N GLN A 379 18.90 -1.80 9.15
CA GLN A 379 18.26 -0.51 8.93
C GLN A 379 17.79 -0.37 7.47
N PRO A 380 16.61 0.24 7.22
CA PRO A 380 16.16 0.49 5.85
C PRO A 380 17.16 1.37 5.10
N VAL A 381 17.20 1.23 3.77
CA VAL A 381 18.07 2.05 2.93
C VAL A 381 17.74 3.52 3.14
N ALA A 382 18.76 4.35 3.37
CA ALA A 382 18.58 5.80 3.47
C ALA A 382 18.05 6.33 2.12
N THR A 383 16.78 6.72 2.12
CA THR A 383 16.08 7.27 0.96
C THR A 383 16.25 8.78 0.86
N SER A 384 16.93 9.43 1.81
CA SER A 384 17.19 10.87 1.79
C SER A 384 17.98 11.37 0.57
N ALA A 385 18.74 10.47 -0.08
CA ALA A 385 19.42 10.76 -1.34
C ALA A 385 18.47 10.77 -2.55
N LEU A 386 17.32 10.10 -2.43
CA LEU A 386 16.20 10.23 -3.35
C LEU A 386 15.37 11.42 -2.86
N ALA A 387 15.22 12.44 -3.69
CA ALA A 387 14.51 13.64 -3.26
C ALA A 387 13.01 13.37 -3.06
N SER A 388 12.37 14.29 -2.35
CA SER A 388 10.94 14.24 -2.04
C SER A 388 10.02 14.24 -3.26
N ASP A 389 10.56 14.55 -4.44
CA ASP A 389 9.83 14.60 -5.70
C ASP A 389 9.88 13.29 -6.50
N ILE A 390 10.54 12.24 -6.03
CA ILE A 390 10.68 10.98 -6.80
C ILE A 390 9.32 10.38 -7.18
N ASP A 391 8.34 10.42 -6.28
CA ASP A 391 6.99 9.90 -6.50
C ASP A 391 6.16 10.78 -7.46
N LEU A 392 6.64 12.00 -7.82
CA LEU A 392 6.03 12.83 -8.86
C LEU A 392 6.40 12.36 -10.28
N PHE A 393 7.52 11.66 -10.42
CA PHE A 393 8.03 11.19 -11.71
C PHE A 393 7.85 9.69 -11.90
N PHE A 394 7.84 8.93 -10.81
CA PHE A 394 7.83 7.48 -10.82
C PHE A 394 6.71 6.93 -9.95
N GLN A 395 6.15 5.82 -10.40
CA GLN A 395 5.21 5.02 -9.65
C GLN A 395 5.61 3.55 -9.75
N ARG A 396 5.20 2.76 -8.76
CA ARG A 396 5.39 1.32 -8.73
C ARG A 396 4.09 0.61 -9.06
N ALA A 397 4.20 -0.56 -9.69
CA ALA A 397 3.05 -1.40 -10.02
C ALA A 397 2.19 -1.78 -8.79
N ASP A 398 2.80 -1.88 -7.60
CA ASP A 398 2.09 -2.19 -6.35
C ASP A 398 1.44 -0.95 -5.68
N GLY A 399 1.54 0.23 -6.29
CA GLY A 399 0.95 1.48 -5.81
C GLY A 399 1.60 2.07 -4.55
N LEU A 400 2.65 1.44 -4.03
CA LEU A 400 3.39 1.96 -2.89
C LEU A 400 4.41 3.02 -3.33
N ALA A 401 4.82 3.89 -2.41
CA ALA A 401 5.86 4.89 -2.69
C ALA A 401 7.14 4.20 -3.20
N VAL A 402 7.88 4.84 -4.10
CA VAL A 402 9.10 4.30 -4.70
C VAL A 402 10.13 3.91 -3.63
N THR A 403 10.10 4.63 -2.52
CA THR A 403 11.02 4.46 -1.39
C THR A 403 10.57 3.42 -0.35
N SER A 404 9.33 2.93 -0.42
CA SER A 404 8.65 2.23 0.69
C SER A 404 9.07 0.78 0.96
N LYS A 405 9.97 0.18 0.17
CA LYS A 405 10.38 -1.23 0.31
C LYS A 405 11.82 -1.50 -0.15
N LEU A 406 12.71 -0.52 -0.09
CA LEU A 406 14.14 -0.79 -0.23
C LEU A 406 14.60 -1.56 1.02
N ALA A 407 14.36 -2.87 1.00
CA ALA A 407 14.60 -3.77 2.11
C ALA A 407 16.06 -3.64 2.50
N GLY A 408 16.32 -3.19 3.72
CA GLY A 408 17.67 -2.88 4.19
C GLY A 408 18.64 -4.04 3.96
N HIS A 409 18.15 -5.28 4.07
CA HIS A 409 18.93 -6.49 3.84
C HIS A 409 19.56 -6.56 2.45
N TYR A 410 18.90 -6.08 1.39
CA TYR A 410 19.43 -6.08 0.02
C TYR A 410 20.05 -4.74 -0.36
N SER A 411 20.83 -4.20 0.57
CA SER A 411 21.64 -3.00 0.37
C SER A 411 23.08 -3.26 0.73
N ARG A 412 23.98 -2.34 0.37
CA ARG A 412 25.39 -2.45 0.76
C ARG A 412 25.60 -2.44 2.26
N GLU A 413 24.87 -1.59 2.97
CA GLU A 413 24.94 -1.54 4.42
C GLU A 413 24.36 -2.81 5.05
N GLY A 414 23.25 -3.33 4.48
CA GLY A 414 22.70 -4.61 4.91
C GLY A 414 23.64 -5.78 4.72
N TYR A 415 24.35 -5.82 3.60
CA TYR A 415 25.37 -6.84 3.36
C TYR A 415 26.51 -6.76 4.38
N ARG A 416 27.01 -5.55 4.71
CA ARG A 416 28.03 -5.39 5.76
C ARG A 416 27.55 -5.91 7.10
N GLN A 417 26.36 -5.50 7.53
CA GLN A 417 25.76 -5.94 8.80
C GLN A 417 25.51 -7.45 8.85
N LEU A 418 25.04 -8.04 7.73
CA LEU A 418 24.90 -9.48 7.58
C LEU A 418 26.26 -10.17 7.72
N ARG A 419 27.30 -9.66 7.05
CA ARG A 419 28.64 -10.23 7.05
C ARG A 419 29.28 -10.21 8.44
N ASP A 420 29.11 -9.11 9.18
CA ASP A 420 29.62 -8.95 10.55
C ASP A 420 29.02 -9.97 11.52
N GLN A 421 27.76 -10.35 11.30
CA GLN A 421 27.04 -11.29 12.17
C GLN A 421 26.99 -12.72 11.62
N LEU A 422 27.49 -12.94 10.39
CA LEU A 422 27.26 -14.16 9.61
C LEU A 422 27.62 -15.43 10.37
N THR A 423 28.83 -15.51 10.94
CA THR A 423 29.31 -16.73 11.60
C THR A 423 28.44 -17.11 12.80
N ARG A 424 28.07 -16.13 13.63
CA ARG A 424 27.23 -16.37 14.82
C ARG A 424 25.79 -16.67 14.42
N ALA A 425 25.22 -15.88 13.51
CA ALA A 425 23.84 -16.06 13.08
C ALA A 425 23.66 -17.39 12.32
N LEU A 426 24.63 -17.78 11.48
CA LEU A 426 24.58 -19.01 10.69
C LEU A 426 24.71 -20.25 11.58
N SER A 427 25.56 -20.22 12.61
CA SER A 427 25.65 -21.35 13.56
C SER A 427 24.34 -21.57 14.34
N LEU A 428 23.65 -20.48 14.75
CA LEU A 428 22.33 -20.57 15.38
C LEU A 428 21.23 -20.99 14.40
N ALA A 429 21.30 -20.54 13.15
CA ALA A 429 20.38 -20.96 12.09
C ALA A 429 20.53 -22.45 11.79
N LEU A 430 21.76 -22.93 11.63
CA LEU A 430 22.09 -24.33 11.36
C LEU A 430 21.65 -25.26 12.49
N ALA A 431 21.99 -24.93 13.74
CA ALA A 431 21.60 -25.75 14.90
C ALA A 431 20.08 -25.95 15.01
N TYR A 432 19.30 -24.94 14.59
CA TYR A 432 17.85 -25.08 14.53
C TYR A 432 17.36 -25.84 13.31
N ASP A 433 17.94 -25.61 12.12
CA ASP A 433 17.57 -26.35 10.90
C ASP A 433 17.82 -27.85 11.11
N ASP A 434 18.98 -28.22 11.68
CA ASP A 434 19.31 -29.61 12.02
C ASP A 434 18.28 -30.21 12.99
N TRP A 435 17.90 -29.47 14.04
CA TRP A 435 16.86 -29.90 14.98
C TRP A 435 15.49 -30.06 14.30
N LEU A 436 15.11 -29.11 13.45
CA LEU A 436 13.83 -29.10 12.74
C LEU A 436 13.75 -30.28 11.75
N MET A 437 14.82 -30.48 10.97
CA MET A 437 14.95 -31.54 9.96
C MET A 437 15.24 -32.92 10.58
N GLY A 438 15.68 -32.95 11.83
CA GLY A 438 16.07 -34.18 12.52
C GLY A 438 17.39 -34.74 12.05
N ASP A 439 18.26 -33.88 11.52
CA ASP A 439 19.60 -34.21 11.07
C ASP A 439 20.58 -34.19 12.25
N ALA A 440 21.75 -34.81 12.06
CA ALA A 440 22.81 -34.75 13.06
C ALA A 440 23.36 -33.32 13.17
N PRO A 441 23.78 -32.85 14.37
CA PRO A 441 24.31 -31.50 14.55
C PRO A 441 25.49 -31.24 13.60
N GLY A 442 25.28 -30.32 12.67
CA GLY A 442 26.26 -29.88 11.70
C GLY A 442 27.21 -28.83 12.27
N GLN A 443 28.26 -28.52 11.51
CA GLN A 443 29.17 -27.42 11.79
C GLN A 443 29.21 -26.47 10.59
N VAL A 444 29.37 -25.18 10.87
CA VAL A 444 29.53 -24.18 9.83
C VAL A 444 30.84 -24.44 9.10
N SER A 445 30.74 -24.88 7.84
CA SER A 445 31.88 -25.10 6.95
C SER A 445 32.05 -23.94 5.98
N PRO A 446 33.25 -23.76 5.39
CA PRO A 446 33.46 -22.80 4.32
C PRO A 446 32.50 -23.00 3.14
N ALA A 447 32.28 -24.26 2.73
CA ALA A 447 31.37 -24.61 1.64
C ALA A 447 29.90 -24.25 1.94
N LEU A 448 29.42 -24.48 3.17
CA LEU A 448 28.08 -24.08 3.58
C LEU A 448 27.94 -22.56 3.59
N THR A 449 28.97 -21.86 4.08
CA THR A 449 29.00 -20.39 4.11
C THR A 449 28.91 -19.82 2.69
N GLU A 450 29.68 -20.39 1.76
CA GLU A 450 29.66 -20.02 0.34
C GLU A 450 28.29 -20.29 -0.30
N ALA A 451 27.69 -21.47 -0.07
CA ALA A 451 26.38 -21.81 -0.60
C ALA A 451 25.26 -20.86 -0.10
N VAL A 452 25.30 -20.48 1.18
CA VAL A 452 24.36 -19.49 1.76
C VAL A 452 24.56 -18.10 1.16
N LEU A 453 25.82 -17.67 0.97
CA LEU A 453 26.11 -16.38 0.34
C LEU A 453 25.70 -16.35 -1.12
N GLN A 454 25.85 -17.47 -1.84
CA GLN A 454 25.40 -17.57 -3.22
C GLN A 454 23.88 -17.42 -3.31
N ALA A 455 23.12 -18.11 -2.43
CA ALA A 455 21.67 -17.93 -2.33
C ALA A 455 21.30 -16.46 -2.00
N TYR A 456 22.03 -15.84 -1.08
CA TYR A 456 21.83 -14.42 -0.74
C TYR A 456 22.06 -13.49 -1.95
N PHE A 457 23.10 -13.73 -2.74
CA PHE A 457 23.37 -12.93 -3.93
C PHE A 457 22.34 -13.13 -5.04
N THR A 458 21.80 -14.34 -5.19
CA THR A 458 20.67 -14.60 -6.09
C THR A 458 19.45 -13.78 -5.67
N ASP A 459 19.04 -13.87 -4.40
CA ASP A 459 17.92 -13.07 -3.87
C ASP A 459 18.17 -11.56 -4.02
N TYR A 460 19.42 -11.12 -3.83
CA TYR A 460 19.80 -9.72 -4.01
C TYR A 460 19.60 -9.25 -5.46
N VAL A 461 20.03 -10.06 -6.44
CA VAL A 461 19.84 -9.78 -7.86
C VAL A 461 18.34 -9.72 -8.19
N ASP A 462 17.57 -10.70 -7.72
CA ASP A 462 16.14 -10.78 -7.96
C ASP A 462 15.39 -9.59 -7.36
N HIS A 463 15.76 -9.16 -6.15
CA HIS A 463 15.18 -7.98 -5.51
C HIS A 463 15.35 -6.71 -6.36
N TRP A 464 16.55 -6.45 -6.87
CA TRP A 464 16.82 -5.25 -7.67
C TRP A 464 16.26 -5.33 -9.09
N ASN A 465 16.26 -6.50 -9.71
CA ASN A 465 15.60 -6.71 -11.00
C ASN A 465 14.08 -6.46 -10.87
N ALA A 466 13.44 -7.01 -9.83
CA ALA A 466 12.01 -6.79 -9.57
C ALA A 466 11.72 -5.31 -9.30
N PHE A 467 12.54 -4.64 -8.48
CA PHE A 467 12.41 -3.21 -8.23
C PHE A 467 12.46 -2.39 -9.53
N LEU A 468 13.43 -2.64 -10.42
CA LEU A 468 13.54 -1.93 -11.69
C LEU A 468 12.39 -2.25 -12.66
N ALA A 469 11.92 -3.50 -12.68
CA ALA A 469 10.83 -3.93 -13.55
C ALA A 469 9.45 -3.38 -13.12
N GLU A 470 9.24 -3.16 -11.81
CA GLU A 470 8.00 -2.59 -11.27
C GLU A 470 7.89 -1.07 -11.44
N LEU A 471 9.00 -0.39 -11.76
CA LEU A 471 9.05 1.06 -11.90
C LEU A 471 8.52 1.52 -13.26
N SER A 472 7.65 2.51 -13.23
CA SER A 472 7.13 3.18 -14.43
C SER A 472 7.05 4.68 -14.22
N PHE A 473 7.02 5.42 -15.33
CA PHE A 473 6.88 6.88 -15.31
C PHE A 473 5.43 7.29 -15.05
N VAL A 474 5.26 8.28 -14.18
CA VAL A 474 4.00 9.01 -14.05
C VAL A 474 3.94 10.02 -15.20
N LEU A 475 3.06 9.75 -16.18
CA LEU A 475 2.94 10.57 -17.38
C LEU A 475 2.03 11.78 -17.14
N PRO A 476 2.49 13.01 -17.42
CA PRO A 476 1.63 14.18 -17.37
C PRO A 476 0.75 14.28 -18.62
N ALA A 477 -0.15 15.26 -18.63
CA ALA A 477 -0.91 15.65 -19.81
C ALA A 477 0.01 15.97 -20.99
N ALA A 478 -0.48 15.74 -22.22
CA ALA A 478 0.30 15.85 -23.46
C ALA A 478 1.05 17.19 -23.58
N GLU A 479 0.37 18.28 -23.24
CA GLU A 479 0.86 19.66 -23.28
C GLU A 479 2.02 19.94 -22.31
N ASP A 480 2.13 19.18 -21.21
CA ASP A 480 3.19 19.33 -20.21
C ASP A 480 4.39 18.41 -20.46
N ARG A 481 4.30 17.48 -21.42
CA ARG A 481 5.34 16.45 -21.64
C ARG A 481 6.69 17.04 -22.05
N GLY A 482 6.71 18.15 -22.79
CA GLY A 482 7.95 18.86 -23.12
C GLY A 482 8.67 19.36 -21.85
N ASN A 483 7.96 20.10 -20.99
CA ASN A 483 8.50 20.58 -19.72
C ASN A 483 8.90 19.44 -18.78
N TRP A 484 8.17 18.33 -18.82
CA TRP A 484 8.49 17.12 -18.06
C TRP A 484 9.79 16.47 -18.54
N MET A 485 9.99 16.32 -19.85
CA MET A 485 11.27 15.84 -20.41
C MET A 485 12.44 16.76 -20.07
N GLN A 486 12.22 18.08 -20.06
CA GLN A 486 13.22 19.04 -19.62
C GLN A 486 13.67 18.80 -18.18
N ARG A 487 12.72 18.55 -17.26
CA ARG A 487 13.03 18.26 -15.86
C ARG A 487 13.78 16.93 -15.70
N LEU A 488 13.41 15.91 -16.47
CA LEU A 488 14.13 14.63 -16.49
C LEU A 488 15.57 14.78 -17.02
N ALA A 489 15.80 15.68 -17.97
CA ALA A 489 17.10 16.00 -18.52
C ALA A 489 18.00 16.85 -17.60
N GLN A 490 17.54 17.29 -16.42
CA GLN A 490 18.41 17.99 -15.48
C GLN A 490 19.44 17.02 -14.88
N PRO A 491 20.71 17.42 -14.67
CA PRO A 491 21.73 16.53 -14.11
C PRO A 491 21.37 15.95 -12.73
N ASP A 492 20.61 16.70 -11.93
CA ASP A 492 20.13 16.36 -10.60
C ASP A 492 18.67 15.88 -10.57
N SER A 493 18.12 15.48 -11.74
CA SER A 493 16.75 15.02 -11.85
C SER A 493 16.46 13.77 -11.00
N ALA A 494 15.18 13.52 -10.71
CA ALA A 494 14.75 12.31 -10.02
C ALA A 494 15.23 11.02 -10.73
N LEU A 495 15.26 11.02 -12.07
CA LEU A 495 15.76 9.90 -12.87
C LEU A 495 17.24 9.63 -12.59
N PHE A 496 18.11 10.62 -12.74
CA PHE A 496 19.55 10.39 -12.59
C PHE A 496 19.95 10.15 -11.13
N ARG A 497 19.25 10.73 -10.15
CA ARG A 497 19.42 10.37 -8.73
C ARG A 497 19.02 8.93 -8.42
N LEU A 498 17.92 8.45 -9.00
CA LEU A 498 17.49 7.06 -8.87
C LEU A 498 18.52 6.12 -9.51
N LEU A 499 18.96 6.40 -10.75
CA LEU A 499 19.97 5.60 -11.44
C LEU A 499 21.30 5.58 -10.67
N ALA A 500 21.73 6.71 -10.12
CA ALA A 500 22.91 6.79 -9.28
C ALA A 500 22.76 5.95 -8.00
N LYS A 501 21.58 5.97 -7.37
CA LYS A 501 21.29 5.16 -6.18
C LYS A 501 21.27 3.66 -6.48
N VAL A 502 20.60 3.23 -7.55
CA VAL A 502 20.61 1.83 -8.00
C VAL A 502 22.04 1.38 -8.31
N THR A 503 22.83 2.21 -9.00
CA THR A 503 24.23 1.92 -9.27
C THR A 503 25.03 1.78 -7.98
N GLN A 504 24.82 2.68 -7.02
CA GLN A 504 25.50 2.65 -5.73
C GLN A 504 25.22 1.34 -4.99
N GLU A 505 23.98 0.87 -4.96
CA GLU A 505 23.59 -0.35 -4.24
C GLU A 505 23.92 -1.65 -4.99
N THR A 506 24.12 -1.60 -6.31
CA THR A 506 24.47 -2.78 -7.13
C THR A 506 25.96 -2.89 -7.43
N GLN A 507 26.79 -1.97 -6.94
CA GLN A 507 28.26 -2.02 -7.03
C GLN A 507 28.88 -3.22 -6.31
N PRO A 508 30.15 -3.58 -6.61
CA PRO A 508 30.89 -4.61 -5.88
C PRO A 508 30.77 -4.42 -4.36
N MET A 509 30.19 -5.40 -3.69
CA MET A 509 29.97 -5.37 -2.25
C MET A 509 31.22 -5.92 -1.56
N ARG A 510 31.95 -5.04 -0.88
CA ARG A 510 33.14 -5.39 -0.11
C ARG A 510 32.78 -5.57 1.36
N ALA A 511 33.32 -6.61 2.00
CA ALA A 511 33.21 -6.79 3.44
C ALA A 511 34.18 -5.88 4.20
N THR A 512 35.39 -5.68 3.64
CA THR A 512 36.42 -4.75 4.14
C THR A 512 37.09 -4.04 2.96
N ASP A 513 37.74 -2.90 3.22
CA ASP A 513 38.44 -2.14 2.17
C ASP A 513 39.66 -2.88 1.59
N ASP A 514 40.16 -3.92 2.29
CA ASP A 514 41.34 -4.73 1.91
C ASP A 514 41.03 -5.95 1.03
N GLU A 515 39.76 -6.37 0.88
CA GLU A 515 39.38 -7.48 -0.03
C GLU A 515 39.30 -7.00 -1.49
N ALA A 516 40.46 -6.93 -2.15
CA ALA A 516 40.62 -6.31 -3.47
C ALA A 516 40.20 -7.15 -4.70
N THR A 517 39.79 -8.42 -4.58
CA THR A 517 39.75 -9.33 -5.76
C THR A 517 38.52 -10.23 -5.93
N GLY A 518 37.53 -10.22 -5.04
CA GLY A 518 36.32 -11.04 -5.21
C GLY A 518 35.26 -10.33 -6.06
N VAL A 519 35.14 -10.67 -7.35
CA VAL A 519 33.96 -10.29 -8.14
C VAL A 519 32.76 -11.04 -7.57
N ASN A 520 31.82 -10.33 -6.95
CA ASN A 520 30.60 -10.96 -6.42
C ASN A 520 29.54 -11.11 -7.52
N PRO A 521 28.64 -12.11 -7.44
CA PRO A 521 27.63 -12.37 -8.49
C PRO A 521 26.73 -11.17 -8.81
N VAL A 522 26.42 -10.34 -7.81
CA VAL A 522 25.61 -9.12 -7.99
C VAL A 522 26.30 -8.12 -8.91
N SER A 523 27.58 -7.82 -8.67
CA SER A 523 28.33 -6.88 -9.50
C SER A 523 28.56 -7.40 -10.92
N GLN A 524 28.67 -8.73 -11.06
CA GLN A 524 28.75 -9.36 -12.37
C GLN A 524 27.44 -9.20 -13.15
N HIS A 525 26.29 -9.48 -12.51
CA HIS A 525 24.97 -9.33 -13.12
C HIS A 525 24.69 -7.89 -13.56
N PHE A 526 25.04 -6.90 -12.73
CA PHE A 526 24.83 -5.48 -13.02
C PHE A 526 26.03 -4.80 -13.70
N SER A 527 27.01 -5.55 -14.22
CA SER A 527 28.23 -4.98 -14.81
C SER A 527 27.95 -4.03 -15.97
N ALA A 528 27.01 -4.36 -16.87
CA ALA A 528 26.61 -3.49 -17.98
C ALA A 528 25.96 -2.18 -17.49
N LEU A 529 25.12 -2.27 -16.44
CA LEU A 529 24.51 -1.10 -15.80
C LEU A 529 25.56 -0.18 -15.19
N GLN A 530 26.50 -0.77 -14.45
CA GLN A 530 27.61 -0.03 -13.85
C GLN A 530 28.46 0.63 -14.92
N LEU A 531 28.82 -0.07 -16.00
CA LEU A 531 29.64 0.46 -17.08
C LEU A 531 28.98 1.67 -17.74
N ALA A 532 27.69 1.55 -18.08
CA ALA A 532 26.93 2.62 -18.72
C ALA A 532 26.84 3.88 -17.85
N LEU A 533 26.58 3.72 -16.54
CA LEU A 533 26.34 4.84 -15.63
C LEU A 533 27.61 5.45 -15.05
N THR A 534 28.70 4.70 -14.94
CA THR A 534 29.98 5.21 -14.39
C THR A 534 30.84 5.92 -15.44
N GLN A 535 30.77 5.50 -16.72
CA GLN A 535 31.51 6.17 -17.81
C GLN A 535 30.88 7.49 -18.26
N GLY A 536 29.67 7.81 -17.81
CA GLY A 536 28.96 9.07 -18.11
C GLY A 536 28.42 9.22 -19.54
N MET A 537 28.97 8.48 -20.52
CA MET A 537 28.56 8.60 -21.94
C MET A 537 27.09 8.28 -22.19
N PHE A 538 26.54 7.26 -21.51
CA PHE A 538 25.13 6.90 -21.65
C PHE A 538 24.23 7.98 -21.05
N VAL A 539 24.58 8.48 -19.86
CA VAL A 539 23.85 9.56 -19.17
C VAL A 539 23.79 10.83 -20.03
N GLU A 540 24.91 11.26 -20.60
CA GLU A 540 24.94 12.45 -21.46
C GLU A 540 24.17 12.26 -22.78
N ARG A 541 24.24 11.07 -23.38
CA ARG A 541 23.43 10.73 -24.57
C ARG A 541 21.95 10.77 -24.26
N LEU A 542 21.50 10.10 -23.19
CA LEU A 542 20.10 10.09 -22.77
C LEU A 542 19.62 11.50 -22.45
N ARG A 543 20.44 12.30 -21.76
CA ARG A 543 20.12 13.70 -21.46
C ARG A 543 19.92 14.54 -22.72
N THR A 544 20.81 14.37 -23.69
CA THR A 544 20.73 15.05 -25.00
C THR A 544 19.48 14.62 -25.76
N ALA A 545 19.19 13.32 -25.78
CA ALA A 545 17.99 12.76 -26.42
C ALA A 545 16.69 13.28 -25.78
N LEU A 546 16.64 13.40 -24.45
CA LEU A 546 15.52 14.01 -23.73
C LEU A 546 15.32 15.49 -24.09
N LEU A 547 16.40 16.26 -24.21
CA LEU A 547 16.32 17.67 -24.61
C LEU A 547 15.89 17.85 -26.07
N ILE A 548 16.26 16.94 -26.97
CA ILE A 548 15.79 16.95 -28.36
C ILE A 548 14.31 16.55 -28.42
N SER A 549 13.91 15.53 -27.68
CA SER A 549 12.51 15.10 -27.55
C SER A 549 11.64 16.22 -27.00
N MET A 550 12.12 16.97 -26.00
CA MET A 550 11.47 18.19 -25.51
C MET A 550 11.23 19.20 -26.64
N ARG A 551 12.24 19.49 -27.47
CA ARG A 551 12.08 20.44 -28.59
C ARG A 551 11.07 19.96 -29.61
N ASN A 552 11.07 18.67 -29.93
CA ASN A 552 10.07 18.07 -30.81
C ASN A 552 8.66 18.27 -30.21
N LEU A 553 8.49 17.99 -28.91
CA LEU A 553 7.24 18.16 -28.17
C LEU A 553 6.78 19.62 -27.98
N GLN A 554 7.67 20.59 -28.14
CA GLN A 554 7.37 22.03 -28.08
C GLN A 554 7.29 22.67 -29.47
N GLY A 555 7.63 21.94 -30.53
CA GLY A 555 7.60 22.43 -31.90
C GLY A 555 6.20 22.73 -32.44
N THR A 556 6.10 22.98 -33.74
CA THR A 556 4.79 23.18 -34.39
C THR A 556 4.09 21.86 -34.72
N GLY A 557 4.76 20.70 -34.61
CA GLY A 557 4.21 19.38 -34.93
C GLY A 557 4.03 19.09 -36.43
N LEU A 558 4.17 20.12 -37.28
CA LEU A 558 4.05 20.04 -38.75
C LEU A 558 5.39 19.85 -39.47
N GLN A 559 6.48 20.19 -38.80
CA GLN A 559 7.82 19.99 -39.32
C GLN A 559 8.27 18.57 -39.00
N GLU A 560 9.10 17.96 -39.86
CA GLU A 560 9.68 16.66 -39.56
C GLU A 560 10.40 16.69 -38.20
N PRO A 561 10.10 15.75 -37.31
CA PRO A 561 10.79 15.68 -36.03
C PRO A 561 12.29 15.46 -36.26
N GLN A 562 13.12 16.04 -35.40
CA GLN A 562 14.53 15.65 -35.36
C GLN A 562 14.65 14.14 -35.10
N PRO A 563 15.76 13.49 -35.53
CA PRO A 563 15.95 12.05 -35.35
C PRO A 563 15.59 11.61 -33.92
N ASP A 564 14.91 10.47 -33.80
CA ASP A 564 14.50 9.90 -32.52
C ASP A 564 15.72 9.32 -31.79
N LEU A 565 16.64 10.20 -31.37
CA LEU A 565 17.83 9.85 -30.59
C LEU A 565 17.46 9.21 -29.26
N LEU A 566 16.20 9.39 -28.81
CA LEU A 566 15.69 8.71 -27.63
C LEU A 566 15.58 7.21 -27.89
N ALA A 567 15.01 6.80 -29.02
CA ALA A 567 14.99 5.38 -29.41
C ALA A 567 16.40 4.77 -29.50
N GLU A 568 17.35 5.47 -30.14
CA GLU A 568 18.75 5.02 -30.24
C GLU A 568 19.39 4.87 -28.85
N SER A 569 19.27 5.88 -27.99
CA SER A 569 19.81 5.84 -26.63
C SER A 569 19.21 4.72 -25.79
N ILE A 570 17.93 4.38 -25.99
CA ILE A 570 17.24 3.31 -25.26
C ILE A 570 17.65 1.93 -25.78
N ALA A 571 17.87 1.79 -27.09
CA ALA A 571 18.35 0.54 -27.69
C ALA A 571 19.73 0.14 -27.14
N GLU A 572 20.60 1.12 -26.89
CA GLU A 572 21.91 0.92 -26.28
C GLU A 572 21.89 0.84 -24.74
N ALA A 573 20.72 1.04 -24.11
CA ALA A 573 20.61 1.00 -22.65
C ALA A 573 20.84 -0.41 -22.10
N PRO A 574 21.42 -0.54 -20.89
CA PRO A 574 21.50 -1.82 -20.18
C PRO A 574 20.13 -2.48 -20.07
N GLN A 575 20.07 -3.81 -20.25
CA GLN A 575 18.81 -4.57 -20.24
C GLN A 575 17.93 -4.29 -19.02
N ALA A 576 18.54 -4.11 -17.84
CA ALA A 576 17.84 -3.80 -16.60
C ALA A 576 17.08 -2.45 -16.62
N LEU A 577 17.46 -1.50 -17.49
CA LEU A 577 16.81 -0.19 -17.63
C LEU A 577 15.82 -0.11 -18.78
N GLN A 578 15.90 -1.03 -19.76
CA GLN A 578 15.07 -0.98 -20.95
C GLN A 578 13.56 -0.90 -20.63
N PRO A 579 13.00 -1.70 -19.71
CA PRO A 579 11.56 -1.63 -19.40
C PRO A 579 11.12 -0.25 -18.91
N LEU A 580 11.90 0.35 -18.01
CA LEU A 580 11.62 1.70 -17.49
C LEU A 580 11.70 2.73 -18.62
N LEU A 581 12.80 2.73 -19.38
CA LEU A 581 13.06 3.75 -20.40
C LEU A 581 12.13 3.63 -21.62
N GLN A 582 11.62 2.43 -21.94
CA GLN A 582 10.58 2.27 -22.96
C GLN A 582 9.34 3.13 -22.66
N GLY A 583 9.01 3.36 -21.39
CA GLY A 583 7.97 4.30 -21.00
C GLY A 583 8.20 5.73 -21.49
N LEU A 584 9.46 6.19 -21.56
CA LEU A 584 9.81 7.50 -22.13
C LEU A 584 9.61 7.54 -23.63
N LEU A 585 9.99 6.47 -24.33
CA LEU A 585 9.82 6.39 -25.78
C LEU A 585 8.35 6.42 -26.17
N VAL A 586 7.52 5.66 -25.47
CA VAL A 586 6.06 5.66 -25.66
C VAL A 586 5.50 7.05 -25.34
N ALA A 587 5.93 7.69 -24.26
CA ALA A 587 5.48 9.04 -23.91
C ALA A 587 5.87 10.09 -24.95
N ASN A 588 7.08 9.97 -25.53
CA ASN A 588 7.57 10.82 -26.61
C ASN A 588 6.72 10.69 -27.87
N ARG A 589 6.57 9.45 -28.38
CA ARG A 589 5.83 9.19 -29.63
C ARG A 589 4.37 9.58 -29.52
N THR A 590 3.69 9.15 -28.45
CA THR A 590 2.30 9.52 -28.22
C THR A 590 2.12 11.03 -28.00
N GLY A 591 3.11 11.69 -27.38
CA GLY A 591 3.09 13.14 -27.20
C GLY A 591 3.21 13.90 -28.51
N MET A 592 4.14 13.48 -29.37
CA MET A 592 4.34 14.07 -30.70
C MET A 592 3.10 13.88 -31.59
N GLN A 593 2.49 12.69 -31.57
CA GLN A 593 1.23 12.42 -32.28
C GLN A 593 0.10 13.32 -31.80
N GLN A 594 -0.07 13.45 -30.47
CA GLN A 594 -1.11 14.30 -29.88
C GLN A 594 -0.91 15.77 -30.23
N GLN A 595 0.32 16.27 -30.18
CA GLN A 595 0.66 17.64 -30.54
C GLN A 595 0.41 17.92 -32.03
N ARG A 596 0.79 16.99 -32.93
CA ARG A 596 0.47 17.09 -34.36
C ARG A 596 -1.03 17.17 -34.58
N GLN A 597 -1.80 16.28 -33.96
CA GLN A 597 -3.27 16.28 -34.03
C GLN A 597 -3.88 17.61 -33.54
N MET A 598 -3.37 18.16 -32.44
CA MET A 598 -3.82 19.47 -31.93
C MET A 598 -3.52 20.60 -32.91
N MET A 599 -2.33 20.61 -33.52
CA MET A 599 -1.95 21.63 -34.50
C MET A 599 -2.79 21.51 -35.79
N LEU A 600 -3.01 20.30 -36.30
CA LEU A 600 -3.85 20.07 -37.47
C LEU A 600 -5.30 20.51 -37.23
N ASN A 601 -5.86 20.22 -36.05
CA ASN A 601 -7.19 20.72 -35.66
C ASN A 601 -7.23 22.26 -35.55
N ARG A 602 -6.14 22.88 -35.08
CA ARG A 602 -6.04 24.34 -35.04
C ARG A 602 -6.05 24.93 -36.44
N LEU A 603 -5.25 24.37 -37.35
CA LEU A 603 -5.23 24.78 -38.76
C LEU A 603 -6.61 24.60 -39.39
N TRP A 604 -7.22 23.42 -39.27
CA TRP A 604 -8.55 23.09 -39.78
C TRP A 604 -9.61 24.13 -39.39
N ARG A 605 -9.65 24.48 -38.09
CA ARG A 605 -10.59 25.47 -37.55
C ARG A 605 -10.44 26.82 -38.23
N THR A 606 -9.20 27.23 -38.48
CA THR A 606 -8.88 28.54 -39.09
C THR A 606 -8.96 28.56 -40.61
N SER A 607 -8.74 27.43 -41.29
CA SER A 607 -8.69 27.37 -42.75
C SER A 607 -10.03 27.02 -43.39
N VAL A 608 -10.71 25.98 -42.92
CA VAL A 608 -11.91 25.43 -43.59
C VAL A 608 -13.13 25.47 -42.68
N ALA A 609 -13.02 25.07 -41.41
CA ALA A 609 -14.18 24.86 -40.55
C ALA A 609 -14.99 26.14 -40.31
N ALA A 610 -14.30 27.28 -40.11
CA ALA A 610 -14.95 28.57 -39.89
C ALA A 610 -15.74 29.04 -41.13
N SER A 611 -15.14 28.95 -42.32
CA SER A 611 -15.78 29.29 -43.59
C SER A 611 -16.93 28.34 -43.90
N CYS A 612 -16.70 27.02 -43.82
CA CYS A 612 -17.73 25.99 -43.99
C CYS A 612 -18.96 26.27 -43.13
N ARG A 613 -18.78 26.50 -41.83
CA ARG A 613 -19.90 26.73 -40.91
C ARG A 613 -20.66 28.01 -41.24
N THR A 614 -19.94 29.10 -41.51
CA THR A 614 -20.54 30.41 -41.77
C THR A 614 -21.33 30.40 -43.08
N GLU A 615 -20.83 29.69 -44.09
CA GLU A 615 -21.34 29.74 -45.45
C GLU A 615 -22.35 28.64 -45.78
N LEU A 616 -22.32 27.50 -45.10
CA LEU A 616 -23.15 26.33 -45.43
C LEU A 616 -24.27 26.04 -44.41
N THR A 617 -24.08 26.39 -43.13
CA THR A 617 -25.07 26.08 -42.08
C THR A 617 -26.34 26.89 -42.25
N GLY A 618 -27.51 26.28 -42.04
CA GLY A 618 -28.82 26.93 -42.16
C GLY A 618 -29.19 27.31 -43.59
N ARG A 619 -28.55 26.70 -44.60
CA ARG A 619 -28.70 27.07 -46.01
C ARG A 619 -28.90 25.87 -46.92
N TYR A 620 -29.71 26.08 -47.96
CA TYR A 620 -29.93 25.14 -49.04
C TYR A 620 -28.70 25.12 -49.97
N PRO A 621 -28.19 23.96 -50.42
CA PRO A 621 -28.81 22.62 -50.43
C PRO A 621 -28.41 21.67 -49.29
N PHE A 622 -27.62 22.12 -48.31
CA PHE A 622 -27.14 21.28 -47.21
C PHE A 622 -28.25 20.95 -46.21
N GLU A 623 -29.14 21.92 -45.97
CA GLU A 623 -30.37 21.77 -45.21
C GLU A 623 -31.58 21.91 -46.17
N PRO A 624 -32.33 20.81 -46.45
CA PRO A 624 -33.40 20.83 -47.47
C PRO A 624 -34.52 21.83 -47.19
N GLN A 625 -34.78 22.14 -45.92
CA GLN A 625 -35.87 23.02 -45.49
C GLN A 625 -35.45 24.50 -45.42
N ALA A 626 -34.20 24.83 -45.73
CA ALA A 626 -33.71 26.20 -45.63
C ALA A 626 -34.22 27.09 -46.78
N GLU A 627 -34.70 28.29 -46.43
CA GLU A 627 -35.14 29.30 -47.39
C GLU A 627 -33.95 30.02 -48.05
N SER A 628 -32.90 30.30 -47.28
CA SER A 628 -31.67 30.92 -47.77
C SER A 628 -30.78 29.91 -48.50
N GLU A 629 -30.18 30.31 -49.61
CA GLU A 629 -29.29 29.45 -50.40
C GLU A 629 -27.81 29.78 -50.14
N VAL A 630 -26.96 28.76 -50.28
CA VAL A 630 -25.50 28.93 -50.40
C VAL A 630 -25.21 29.55 -51.76
N SER A 631 -24.35 30.56 -51.83
CA SER A 631 -23.93 31.09 -53.15
C SER A 631 -22.98 30.11 -53.84
N LEU A 632 -23.07 29.99 -55.16
CA LEU A 632 -22.14 29.15 -55.92
C LEU A 632 -20.68 29.60 -55.77
N ALA A 633 -20.45 30.90 -55.56
CA ALA A 633 -19.12 31.42 -55.27
C ALA A 633 -18.55 30.86 -53.97
N ASN A 634 -19.35 30.82 -52.89
CA ASN A 634 -18.92 30.28 -51.60
C ASN A 634 -18.77 28.75 -51.66
N PHE A 635 -19.68 28.06 -52.36
CA PHE A 635 -19.56 26.63 -52.61
C PHE A 635 -18.26 26.28 -53.34
N ASN A 636 -17.96 26.98 -54.44
CA ASN A 636 -16.73 26.79 -55.21
C ASN A 636 -15.50 27.16 -54.38
N ARG A 637 -15.55 28.23 -53.56
CA ARG A 637 -14.42 28.64 -52.70
C ARG A 637 -14.00 27.53 -51.74
N ILE A 638 -14.96 26.82 -51.16
CA ILE A 638 -14.71 25.75 -50.17
C ILE A 638 -14.28 24.45 -50.87
N PHE A 639 -15.06 24.00 -51.87
CA PHE A 639 -14.95 22.63 -52.40
C PHE A 639 -14.28 22.51 -53.76
N ALA A 640 -14.11 23.58 -54.55
CA ALA A 640 -13.50 23.44 -55.87
C ALA A 640 -12.04 22.97 -55.76
N PRO A 641 -11.49 22.39 -56.84
CA PRO A 641 -10.06 22.15 -56.97
C PRO A 641 -9.25 23.42 -56.67
N GLU A 642 -8.20 23.28 -55.84
CA GLU A 642 -7.40 24.40 -55.30
C GLU A 642 -8.19 25.37 -54.37
N GLY A 643 -9.37 24.95 -53.89
CA GLY A 643 -10.17 25.67 -52.90
C GLY A 643 -9.63 25.55 -51.47
N GLU A 644 -10.39 26.04 -50.48
CA GLU A 644 -10.00 26.02 -49.07
C GLU A 644 -9.69 24.60 -48.55
N LEU A 645 -10.49 23.60 -48.95
CA LEU A 645 -10.29 22.21 -48.57
C LEU A 645 -8.97 21.64 -49.12
N ASP A 646 -8.70 21.85 -50.42
CA ASP A 646 -7.48 21.39 -51.06
C ASP A 646 -6.24 22.12 -50.52
N GLY A 647 -6.38 23.42 -50.26
CA GLY A 647 -5.34 24.22 -49.62
C GLY A 647 -4.98 23.70 -48.23
N PHE A 648 -5.97 23.26 -47.45
CA PHE A 648 -5.72 22.59 -46.17
C PHE A 648 -4.99 21.25 -46.35
N LEU A 649 -5.41 20.41 -47.30
CA LEU A 649 -4.77 19.11 -47.56
C LEU A 649 -3.33 19.24 -48.06
N ALA A 650 -3.03 20.28 -48.83
CA ALA A 650 -1.68 20.57 -49.26
C ALA A 650 -0.74 20.84 -48.06
N LEU A 651 -1.27 21.30 -46.92
CA LEU A 651 -0.50 21.54 -45.70
C LEU A 651 -0.30 20.27 -44.84
N THR A 652 -1.06 19.20 -45.07
CA THR A 652 -0.96 17.95 -44.29
C THR A 652 -0.04 16.91 -44.91
N SER A 653 0.47 17.18 -46.12
CA SER A 653 1.61 16.55 -46.83
C SER A 653 1.67 15.01 -46.95
N GLU A 654 0.65 14.26 -46.50
CA GLU A 654 0.43 12.80 -46.75
C GLU A 654 -0.69 12.23 -45.85
N GLU A 655 -1.04 12.91 -44.76
CA GLU A 655 -2.06 12.45 -43.82
C GLU A 655 -3.47 12.81 -44.32
N ILE A 656 -4.23 11.79 -44.72
CA ILE A 656 -5.64 11.94 -45.12
C ILE A 656 -6.53 11.73 -43.89
N PRO A 657 -7.46 12.67 -43.57
CA PRO A 657 -8.41 12.49 -42.48
C PRO A 657 -9.27 11.25 -42.69
N ALA A 658 -9.37 10.39 -41.67
CA ALA A 658 -10.17 9.16 -41.72
C ALA A 658 -11.59 9.40 -41.21
N ASN A 659 -12.28 10.45 -41.69
CA ASN A 659 -13.66 10.76 -41.29
C ASN A 659 -14.63 10.78 -42.50
N ALA A 660 -15.88 10.42 -42.24
CA ALA A 660 -16.91 10.29 -43.29
C ALA A 660 -17.17 11.59 -44.05
N TRP A 661 -17.02 12.74 -43.37
CA TRP A 661 -17.14 14.06 -44.00
C TRP A 661 -16.14 14.22 -45.15
N PHE A 662 -14.88 13.86 -44.92
CA PHE A 662 -13.83 14.04 -45.91
C PHE A 662 -14.02 13.12 -47.12
N THR A 663 -14.38 11.84 -46.89
CA THR A 663 -14.72 10.90 -47.97
C THR A 663 -15.88 11.43 -48.82
N ARG A 664 -16.92 12.00 -48.19
CA ARG A 664 -18.07 12.56 -48.90
C ARG A 664 -17.72 13.84 -49.65
N SER A 665 -16.87 14.70 -49.08
CA SER A 665 -16.35 15.90 -49.75
C SER A 665 -15.54 15.56 -51.01
N GLN A 666 -14.76 14.47 -51.00
CA GLN A 666 -14.08 13.98 -52.22
C GLN A 666 -15.05 13.47 -53.29
N GLN A 667 -16.12 12.78 -52.90
CA GLN A 667 -17.17 12.34 -53.84
C GLN A 667 -17.92 13.54 -54.44
N LEU A 668 -18.26 14.52 -53.61
CA LEU A 668 -18.82 15.80 -54.01
C LEU A 668 -17.91 16.51 -55.02
N GLN A 669 -16.61 16.56 -54.75
CA GLN A 669 -15.63 17.15 -55.68
C GLN A 669 -15.65 16.48 -57.05
N ARG A 670 -15.62 15.14 -57.10
CA ARG A 670 -15.64 14.38 -58.35
C ARG A 670 -16.92 14.60 -59.16
N PHE A 671 -18.05 14.73 -58.49
CA PHE A 671 -19.36 14.93 -59.13
C PHE A 671 -19.55 16.36 -59.66
N PHE A 672 -19.31 17.36 -58.80
CA PHE A 672 -19.60 18.77 -59.13
C PHE A 672 -18.49 19.46 -59.91
N PHE A 673 -17.26 18.96 -59.86
CA PHE A 673 -16.10 19.57 -60.53
C PHE A 673 -15.43 18.60 -61.50
N PRO A 674 -16.18 18.08 -62.50
CA PRO A 674 -15.65 17.09 -63.43
C PRO A 674 -14.45 17.65 -64.19
N GLY A 675 -13.40 16.83 -64.34
CA GLY A 675 -12.16 17.22 -65.03
C GLY A 675 -11.31 18.28 -64.32
N GLY A 676 -11.54 18.54 -63.02
CA GLY A 676 -10.76 19.52 -62.26
C GLY A 676 -11.20 20.97 -62.50
N ASN A 677 -12.42 21.18 -63.00
CA ASN A 677 -12.97 22.51 -63.20
C ASN A 677 -13.12 23.27 -61.87
N LYS A 678 -12.92 24.60 -61.88
CA LYS A 678 -13.08 25.46 -60.68
C LYS A 678 -14.52 25.93 -60.43
N GLN A 679 -15.43 25.61 -61.33
CA GLN A 679 -16.83 25.98 -61.24
C GLN A 679 -17.68 24.72 -61.17
N ALA A 680 -18.53 24.64 -60.14
CA ALA A 680 -19.45 23.54 -59.99
C ALA A 680 -20.42 23.47 -61.17
N ALA A 681 -20.50 22.32 -61.81
CA ALA A 681 -21.44 22.08 -62.88
C ALA A 681 -21.78 20.60 -63.03
N PHE A 682 -23.00 20.32 -63.46
CA PHE A 682 -23.39 18.99 -63.94
C PHE A 682 -24.43 19.12 -65.05
N SER A 683 -24.47 18.11 -65.92
CA SER A 683 -25.49 17.98 -66.95
C SER A 683 -26.56 17.00 -66.49
N LEU A 684 -27.82 17.19 -66.90
CA LEU A 684 -28.91 16.27 -66.61
C LEU A 684 -29.84 16.15 -67.81
N ASN A 685 -30.28 14.94 -68.13
CA ASN A 685 -31.24 14.74 -69.21
C ASN A 685 -32.67 14.75 -68.64
N VAL A 686 -33.54 15.54 -69.26
CA VAL A 686 -34.95 15.67 -68.86
C VAL A 686 -35.86 15.31 -70.01
N HIS A 687 -36.86 14.47 -69.73
CA HIS A 687 -37.94 14.22 -70.67
C HIS A 687 -39.28 14.09 -69.96
N PRO A 688 -40.39 14.44 -70.62
CA PRO A 688 -41.72 14.19 -70.09
C PRO A 688 -41.95 12.68 -69.99
N ARG A 689 -42.58 12.26 -68.87
CA ARG A 689 -43.02 10.88 -68.62
C ARG A 689 -44.54 10.79 -68.66
N HIS A 690 -45.23 11.78 -68.08
CA HIS A 690 -46.69 11.88 -68.08
C HIS A 690 -47.13 13.35 -68.13
N MET A 691 -48.27 13.63 -68.77
CA MET A 691 -48.85 14.96 -68.85
C MET A 691 -50.38 14.83 -68.78
N HIS A 692 -51.04 15.64 -67.96
CA HIS A 692 -52.50 15.65 -67.86
C HIS A 692 -53.16 15.87 -69.24
N PRO A 693 -54.25 15.15 -69.60
CA PRO A 693 -54.84 15.19 -70.93
C PRO A 693 -55.35 16.58 -71.37
N ASP A 694 -55.76 17.42 -70.44
CA ASP A 694 -56.26 18.79 -70.72
C ASP A 694 -55.15 19.82 -71.02
N ILE A 695 -53.88 19.41 -71.02
CA ILE A 695 -52.74 20.25 -71.37
C ILE A 695 -52.43 20.08 -72.86
N ASP A 696 -52.49 21.16 -73.63
CA ASP A 696 -52.13 21.18 -75.06
C ASP A 696 -50.61 21.24 -75.25
N SER A 697 -49.91 22.02 -74.42
CA SER A 697 -48.45 22.10 -74.45
C SER A 697 -47.83 22.40 -73.09
N PHE A 698 -46.66 21.81 -72.86
CA PHE A 698 -45.81 22.02 -71.70
C PHE A 698 -44.46 22.61 -72.15
N MET A 699 -43.94 23.56 -71.37
CA MET A 699 -42.63 24.13 -71.59
C MET A 699 -41.89 24.27 -70.25
N LEU A 700 -40.66 23.78 -70.18
CA LEU A 700 -39.72 23.99 -69.07
C LEU A 700 -38.47 24.68 -69.58
N THR A 701 -38.06 25.76 -68.94
CA THR A 701 -36.85 26.51 -69.32
C THR A 701 -36.07 26.99 -68.10
N ASP A 702 -34.74 27.01 -68.22
CA ASP A 702 -33.81 27.65 -67.28
C ASP A 702 -33.31 29.02 -67.80
N GLY A 703 -33.90 29.51 -68.89
CA GLY A 703 -33.53 30.73 -69.60
C GLY A 703 -32.52 30.54 -70.74
N VAL A 704 -31.83 29.39 -70.82
CA VAL A 704 -30.91 29.03 -71.91
C VAL A 704 -31.48 27.84 -72.70
N GLN A 705 -31.71 26.74 -72.00
CA GLN A 705 -32.28 25.51 -72.52
C GLN A 705 -33.81 25.55 -72.36
N THR A 706 -34.52 24.96 -73.31
CA THR A 706 -35.99 24.87 -73.26
C THR A 706 -36.45 23.50 -73.73
N LEU A 707 -37.10 22.76 -72.83
CA LEU A 707 -37.86 21.57 -73.15
C LEU A 707 -39.29 21.99 -73.49
N ARG A 708 -39.76 21.67 -74.70
CA ARG A 708 -41.15 21.89 -75.11
C ARG A 708 -41.77 20.57 -75.55
N TYR A 709 -42.95 20.27 -75.02
CA TYR A 709 -43.69 19.07 -75.33
C TYR A 709 -45.14 19.40 -75.65
N ALA A 710 -45.67 18.83 -76.74
CA ALA A 710 -47.05 19.00 -77.18
C ALA A 710 -47.53 17.71 -77.87
N HIS A 711 -47.64 16.63 -77.09
CA HIS A 711 -48.08 15.30 -77.55
C HIS A 711 -47.28 14.70 -78.73
N GLY A 712 -46.02 15.11 -78.87
CA GLY A 712 -45.10 14.62 -79.90
C GLY A 712 -44.21 13.45 -79.44
N PRO A 713 -43.18 13.08 -80.20
CA PRO A 713 -42.18 12.12 -79.74
C PRO A 713 -41.46 12.63 -78.48
N ILE A 714 -41.26 11.73 -77.51
CA ILE A 714 -40.55 12.05 -76.25
C ILE A 714 -39.05 12.04 -76.55
N LEU A 715 -38.46 13.23 -76.59
CA LEU A 715 -37.02 13.42 -76.79
C LEU A 715 -36.41 13.97 -75.49
N PRO A 716 -35.30 13.39 -75.00
CA PRO A 716 -34.55 13.96 -73.89
C PRO A 716 -33.89 15.27 -74.29
N VAL A 717 -33.94 16.25 -73.39
CA VAL A 717 -33.22 17.52 -73.51
C VAL A 717 -32.18 17.58 -72.39
N GLU A 718 -30.94 17.83 -72.76
CA GLU A 718 -29.84 18.00 -71.80
C GLU A 718 -29.85 19.42 -71.23
N PHE A 719 -30.02 19.54 -69.92
CA PHE A 719 -29.84 20.79 -69.19
C PHE A 719 -28.49 20.80 -68.49
N ARG A 720 -27.87 21.97 -68.38
CA ARG A 720 -26.61 22.16 -67.66
C ARG A 720 -26.83 23.10 -66.48
N TRP A 721 -26.52 22.62 -65.29
CA TRP A 721 -26.55 23.42 -64.08
C TRP A 721 -25.13 23.90 -63.73
N PRO A 722 -24.96 25.14 -63.25
CA PRO A 722 -25.95 26.23 -63.24
C PRO A 722 -26.21 26.78 -64.64
N ALA A 723 -27.40 27.33 -64.87
CA ALA A 723 -27.69 28.06 -66.10
C ALA A 723 -26.86 29.35 -66.13
N HIS A 724 -26.13 29.62 -67.22
CA HIS A 724 -25.21 30.76 -67.36
C HIS A 724 -25.90 32.14 -67.48
N THR A 725 -27.06 32.36 -66.85
CA THR A 725 -27.86 33.59 -66.96
C THR A 725 -28.07 34.31 -65.63
N ALA A 726 -28.29 35.63 -65.71
CA ALA A 726 -28.46 36.52 -64.56
C ALA A 726 -29.77 36.30 -63.76
N LYS A 727 -30.71 35.49 -64.25
CA LYS A 727 -31.96 35.13 -63.57
C LYS A 727 -31.95 33.61 -63.31
N SER A 728 -31.18 33.19 -62.32
CA SER A 728 -31.08 31.77 -61.95
C SER A 728 -32.43 31.25 -61.43
N GLY A 729 -32.96 30.22 -62.08
CA GLY A 729 -34.22 29.58 -61.70
C GLY A 729 -34.82 28.76 -62.85
N LEU A 730 -35.82 27.95 -62.52
CA LEU A 730 -36.61 27.18 -63.46
C LEU A 730 -37.98 27.80 -63.62
N ARG A 731 -38.45 27.90 -64.86
CA ARG A 731 -39.83 28.28 -65.17
C ARG A 731 -40.45 27.21 -66.02
N ALA A 732 -41.53 26.65 -65.50
CA ALA A 732 -42.38 25.72 -66.22
C ALA A 732 -43.72 26.40 -66.51
N GLN A 733 -44.28 26.17 -67.68
CA GLN A 733 -45.61 26.64 -68.04
C GLN A 733 -46.37 25.57 -68.82
N VAL A 734 -47.69 25.59 -68.68
CA VAL A 734 -48.61 24.78 -69.46
C VAL A 734 -49.64 25.70 -70.13
N VAL A 735 -50.07 25.31 -71.32
CA VAL A 735 -51.22 25.88 -72.02
C VAL A 735 -52.31 24.83 -72.02
N LEU A 736 -53.46 25.15 -71.45
CA LEU A 736 -54.62 24.26 -71.39
C LEU A 736 -55.47 24.37 -72.67
N HIS A 737 -56.33 23.38 -72.91
CA HIS A 737 -57.23 23.34 -74.08
C HIS A 737 -58.16 24.57 -74.21
N ASN A 738 -58.46 25.23 -73.08
CA ASN A 738 -59.27 26.46 -73.02
C ASN A 738 -58.45 27.74 -73.33
N GLY A 739 -57.15 27.60 -73.64
CA GLY A 739 -56.21 28.71 -73.86
C GLY A 739 -55.65 29.36 -72.59
N GLU A 740 -56.06 28.92 -71.40
CA GLU A 740 -55.51 29.39 -70.13
C GLU A 740 -54.06 28.92 -69.97
N THR A 741 -53.19 29.83 -69.51
CA THR A 741 -51.79 29.51 -69.22
C THR A 741 -51.55 29.47 -67.73
N ARG A 742 -50.88 28.42 -67.27
CA ARG A 742 -50.46 28.27 -65.87
C ARG A 742 -48.96 28.09 -65.81
N HIS A 743 -48.35 28.59 -64.74
CA HIS A 743 -46.90 28.54 -64.60
C HIS A 743 -46.50 28.17 -63.16
N VAL A 744 -45.34 27.53 -63.07
CA VAL A 744 -44.64 27.22 -61.82
C VAL A 744 -43.22 27.73 -61.98
N SER A 745 -42.73 28.47 -61.00
CA SER A 745 -41.36 28.98 -61.00
C SER A 745 -40.63 28.56 -59.74
N ILE A 746 -39.43 28.02 -59.91
CA ILE A 746 -38.50 27.73 -58.83
C ILE A 746 -37.34 28.70 -58.97
N THR A 747 -37.23 29.64 -58.05
CA THR A 747 -36.17 30.67 -58.05
C THR A 747 -34.94 30.18 -57.31
N GLY A 748 -33.76 30.67 -57.70
CA GLY A 748 -32.51 30.39 -56.98
C GLY A 748 -31.46 29.72 -57.85
N GLN A 749 -30.21 29.77 -57.38
CA GLN A 749 -29.09 29.13 -58.09
C GLN A 749 -29.19 27.61 -58.03
N TRP A 750 -29.90 27.06 -57.04
CA TRP A 750 -30.06 25.63 -56.82
C TRP A 750 -31.43 25.06 -57.21
N ALA A 751 -32.15 25.75 -58.11
CA ALA A 751 -33.52 25.38 -58.51
C ALA A 751 -33.67 23.92 -58.98
N TRP A 752 -32.68 23.38 -59.70
CA TRP A 752 -32.68 21.97 -60.11
C TRP A 752 -32.63 21.01 -58.93
N LEU A 753 -31.84 21.30 -57.90
CA LEU A 753 -31.80 20.47 -56.69
C LEU A 753 -33.12 20.54 -55.94
N ARG A 754 -33.77 21.72 -55.89
CA ARG A 754 -35.08 21.87 -55.22
C ARG A 754 -36.14 21.02 -55.93
N LEU A 755 -36.04 20.93 -57.25
CA LEU A 755 -36.85 20.02 -58.03
C LEU A 755 -36.58 18.57 -57.64
N PHE A 756 -35.31 18.15 -57.55
CA PHE A 756 -34.93 16.79 -57.09
C PHE A 756 -35.45 16.43 -55.69
N ASP A 757 -35.56 17.40 -54.77
CA ASP A 757 -36.13 17.19 -53.45
C ASP A 757 -37.66 16.94 -53.47
N GLN A 758 -38.36 17.36 -54.53
CA GLN A 758 -39.78 17.11 -54.74
C GLN A 758 -40.07 15.75 -55.38
N ALA A 759 -39.04 14.95 -55.69
CA ALA A 759 -39.21 13.62 -56.27
C ALA A 759 -39.93 12.68 -55.28
N ILE A 760 -41.00 12.04 -55.75
CA ILE A 760 -41.87 11.19 -54.93
C ILE A 760 -41.49 9.71 -55.06
N GLU A 761 -40.87 9.31 -56.18
CA GLU A 761 -40.51 7.93 -56.47
C GLU A 761 -38.99 7.67 -56.30
N PRO A 762 -38.59 6.50 -55.74
CA PRO A 762 -37.20 6.07 -55.72
C PRO A 762 -36.67 5.88 -57.15
N ASN A 763 -35.36 6.02 -57.32
CA ASN A 763 -34.69 5.98 -58.63
C ASN A 763 -34.97 4.63 -59.34
N ASP A 764 -35.70 4.66 -60.45
CA ASP A 764 -35.90 3.49 -61.32
C ASP A 764 -34.90 3.52 -62.49
N ALA A 765 -34.87 2.47 -63.33
CA ALA A 765 -33.99 2.40 -64.50
C ALA A 765 -34.22 3.53 -65.53
N GLY A 766 -35.30 4.33 -65.37
CA GLY A 766 -35.67 5.46 -66.21
C GLY A 766 -35.46 6.83 -65.57
N GLY A 767 -34.75 6.93 -64.43
CA GLY A 767 -34.42 8.17 -63.74
C GLY A 767 -35.43 8.60 -62.66
N LYS A 768 -35.13 9.66 -61.91
CA LYS A 768 -36.04 10.17 -60.85
C LYS A 768 -37.27 10.82 -61.47
N ALA A 769 -38.45 10.32 -61.14
CA ALA A 769 -39.73 10.88 -61.56
C ALA A 769 -40.18 12.02 -60.63
N ILE A 770 -40.53 13.17 -61.22
CA ILE A 770 -40.93 14.37 -60.49
C ILE A 770 -42.19 14.95 -61.11
N THR A 771 -43.18 15.23 -60.29
CA THR A 771 -44.47 15.75 -60.75
C THR A 771 -44.59 17.22 -60.39
N LEU A 772 -44.68 18.07 -61.41
CA LEU A 772 -45.02 19.48 -61.28
C LEU A 772 -46.53 19.63 -61.40
N ASP A 773 -47.18 20.14 -60.35
CA ASP A 773 -48.63 20.40 -60.38
C ASP A 773 -48.93 21.85 -60.77
N PHE A 774 -49.76 22.03 -61.80
CA PHE A 774 -50.25 23.31 -62.28
C PHE A 774 -51.68 23.58 -61.79
N SER A 775 -51.88 23.51 -60.46
CA SER A 775 -53.18 23.69 -59.79
C SER A 775 -54.24 22.67 -60.24
N GLY A 776 -53.91 21.38 -60.14
CA GLY A 776 -54.76 20.25 -60.53
C GLY A 776 -54.45 19.64 -61.90
N TYR A 777 -53.39 20.11 -62.58
CA TYR A 777 -52.97 19.63 -63.89
C TYR A 777 -51.50 19.17 -63.82
N PRO A 778 -51.23 17.93 -63.38
CA PRO A 778 -49.87 17.44 -63.17
C PRO A 778 -49.12 17.15 -64.47
N VAL A 779 -47.83 17.45 -64.46
CA VAL A 779 -46.85 17.00 -65.48
C VAL A 779 -45.72 16.27 -64.76
N THR A 780 -45.55 14.99 -65.10
CA THR A 780 -44.46 14.17 -64.57
C THR A 780 -43.29 14.16 -65.54
N LEU A 781 -42.12 14.52 -65.04
CA LEU A 781 -40.84 14.52 -65.74
C LEU A 781 -39.97 13.39 -65.21
N ALA A 782 -39.14 12.81 -66.06
CA ALA A 782 -38.04 11.97 -65.64
C ALA A 782 -36.74 12.77 -65.73
N LEU A 783 -35.95 12.77 -64.66
CA LEU A 783 -34.62 13.39 -64.62
C LEU A 783 -33.55 12.30 -64.47
N LEU A 784 -32.59 12.34 -65.38
CA LEU A 784 -31.47 11.41 -65.47
C LEU A 784 -30.17 12.18 -65.15
N PRO A 785 -29.67 12.10 -63.92
CA PRO A 785 -28.40 12.74 -63.56
C PRO A 785 -27.20 11.93 -64.10
N PRO A 786 -25.99 12.52 -64.11
CA PRO A 786 -24.76 11.82 -64.49
C PRO A 786 -24.51 10.61 -63.59
N GLU A 787 -24.10 9.49 -64.18
CA GLU A 787 -23.68 8.28 -63.46
C GLU A 787 -24.75 7.68 -62.51
N GLY A 788 -26.02 8.10 -62.63
CA GLY A 788 -27.12 7.65 -61.76
C GLY A 788 -27.06 8.15 -60.32
N GLN A 789 -26.05 8.95 -59.93
CA GLN A 789 -25.95 9.56 -58.61
C GLN A 789 -26.80 10.83 -58.56
N THR A 790 -27.56 11.02 -57.48
CA THR A 790 -28.35 12.25 -57.35
C THR A 790 -27.55 13.35 -56.64
N PRO A 791 -27.53 14.60 -57.14
CA PRO A 791 -26.75 15.68 -56.55
C PRO A 791 -27.06 15.91 -55.06
N ASN A 792 -28.32 15.77 -54.67
CA ASN A 792 -28.80 16.02 -53.31
C ASN A 792 -28.26 14.98 -52.31
N GLU A 793 -28.03 13.73 -52.73
CA GLU A 793 -27.47 12.68 -51.87
C GLU A 793 -26.02 12.95 -51.47
N LEU A 794 -25.28 13.78 -52.19
CA LEU A 794 -23.90 14.16 -51.83
C LEU A 794 -23.87 15.35 -50.85
N LEU A 795 -24.90 16.19 -50.87
CA LEU A 795 -24.93 17.47 -50.16
C LEU A 795 -25.76 17.44 -48.86
N ARG A 796 -26.86 16.69 -48.86
CA ARG A 796 -27.82 16.66 -47.74
C ARG A 796 -27.17 16.14 -46.46
N ASP A 797 -27.37 16.86 -45.36
CA ASP A 797 -26.83 16.51 -44.04
C ASP A 797 -25.28 16.44 -44.00
N LEU A 798 -24.58 17.07 -44.96
CA LEU A 798 -23.14 17.23 -44.90
C LEU A 798 -22.78 18.37 -43.92
N GLY A 799 -22.80 18.05 -42.62
CA GLY A 799 -22.44 19.01 -41.56
C GLY A 799 -20.95 19.36 -41.54
N CYS A 800 -20.60 20.59 -41.16
CA CYS A 800 -19.21 21.05 -41.06
C CYS A 800 -18.56 20.62 -39.73
N PRO A 801 -17.59 19.68 -39.71
CA PRO A 801 -17.00 19.21 -38.46
C PRO A 801 -16.12 20.29 -37.82
N GLU A 802 -16.20 20.44 -36.49
CA GLU A 802 -15.33 21.37 -35.75
C GLU A 802 -13.89 20.86 -35.59
N GLU A 803 -13.74 19.54 -35.55
CA GLU A 803 -12.46 18.83 -35.43
C GLU A 803 -12.44 17.67 -36.41
N ILE A 804 -11.24 17.30 -36.85
CA ILE A 804 -10.99 16.20 -37.76
C ILE A 804 -9.92 15.29 -37.16
N PHE A 805 -10.10 13.98 -37.28
CA PHE A 805 -9.15 13.00 -36.76
C PHE A 805 -8.29 12.47 -37.90
N PHE A 806 -6.97 12.53 -37.70
CA PHE A 806 -6.00 11.95 -38.61
C PHE A 806 -5.57 10.59 -38.08
N ASN A 807 -5.47 9.62 -38.98
CA ASN A 807 -4.77 8.38 -38.66
C ASN A 807 -3.27 8.66 -38.85
N ILE A 808 -2.66 9.28 -37.83
CA ILE A 808 -1.24 9.62 -37.85
C ILE A 808 -0.48 8.30 -37.75
N ALA A 809 -0.07 7.75 -38.89
CA ALA A 809 0.74 6.55 -38.93
C ALA A 809 2.05 6.81 -38.17
N ASP A 810 2.50 5.82 -37.41
CA ASP A 810 3.78 5.89 -36.71
C ASP A 810 4.90 5.75 -37.76
N HIS A 811 5.25 6.85 -38.43
CA HIS A 811 6.35 6.90 -39.41
C HIS A 811 7.72 6.62 -38.77
N SER A 812 7.79 6.32 -37.46
CA SER A 812 9.02 5.97 -36.74
C SER A 812 9.39 4.47 -36.80
N VAL A 813 8.61 3.61 -37.48
CA VAL A 813 8.86 2.14 -37.53
C VAL A 813 9.58 1.68 -38.81
N GLY A 814 9.93 2.57 -39.73
CA GLY A 814 10.63 2.18 -40.95
C GLY A 814 11.73 3.14 -41.35
N HIS A 815 12.94 2.96 -40.80
CA HIS A 815 14.21 3.12 -41.51
C HIS A 815 15.36 2.44 -40.76
#